data_AF-A0A4U1CK70-F1
#
_entry.id   AF-A0A4U1CK70-F1
#
_cell.length_a   1.000
_cell.length_b   1.000
_cell.length_c   1.000
_cell.angle_alpha   90.00
_cell.angle_beta   90.00
_cell.angle_gamma   90.00
#
_symmetry.space_group_name_H-M   'P 1'
#
loop_
_entity.id
_entity.type
_entity.pdbx_description
1 polymer ?
#
loop_
_entity_poly.entity_id
_entity_poly.type
_entity_poly.pdbx_seq_one_letter_code
_entity_poly.pdbx_strand_id
1 'polypeptide(L)'
;MGFDDLPQVDGASMNNDTAKSRLVWNFSRNAGFIVREQFQDLGCDFKIELIEKGATNWSFDIQLKSIANPKSIKEGSMLSLAIRTSTLRYLINTAPIYGLLVIYDVSSDTLYFEYIDLLYRKLLSEKEGVDWQRNHEVRVHVPIVNILNSSSLADIHKRFVQRFKMLGAMNNEHGASYGLPSDGTITVEKGYFISIDDAVLELKEKGKIPIKQSDLSRVYELLENLPKRKILSDRDILRIAALVYSEVGKLADSIYYIDRLSKRYQLDEEDKRKIAFISLKNELGLGDIDRKTFVIKAKLLLPNCGFLEELSLRMNILYFELGSIKAFEPMPAGLVSEFEALQEMISKVQDDGQRNYLKAKNLDNLSVIVSHSRTEDMNRKAIFDQLGMKMQSCQSEKYTEKGSRLFYRLHLEYAQVGKFAFEKSEFVLLAAVTISSLKFWVDFEMDIIIFGDKGISMEKTRLELTERIDIALETATMMEHYKLFRQAYMLQCLALELLVVSRDWFGFSDLFDLGKLENQIQRMENELELSPFVSQINFLIAQKRSGNHHGLAGVAGIASMNDPQIRTYSTNVLETSRYPNARLENIIHEMSAFRTFYQRNADERFELLVMKPANPDMAYAMPHMFVIKNKKTGIQSLPAIDIDSILNSYATQQD
;
A
#
# COMPACT_ATOMS: atom_id res chain seq x y z
N MET A 1 44.77 -7.95 51.30
CA MET A 1 44.83 -6.74 52.15
C MET A 1 45.34 -7.19 53.50
N GLY A 2 46.41 -6.57 54.01
CA GLY A 2 46.94 -6.83 55.35
C GLY A 2 46.03 -6.22 56.43
N PHE A 3 46.21 -6.65 57.67
CA PHE A 3 45.39 -6.24 58.83
C PHE A 3 45.46 -4.73 59.15
N ASP A 4 46.58 -4.08 58.79
CA ASP A 4 46.84 -2.66 59.05
C ASP A 4 46.71 -1.76 57.80
N ASP A 5 46.32 -2.33 56.65
CA ASP A 5 46.11 -1.54 55.42
C ASP A 5 44.76 -0.80 55.50
N LEU A 6 44.79 0.53 55.49
CA LEU A 6 43.57 1.32 55.22
C LEU A 6 43.07 0.99 53.81
N PRO A 7 41.75 0.82 53.61
CA PRO A 7 41.20 0.59 52.29
C PRO A 7 41.58 1.77 51.37
N GLN A 8 42.38 1.48 50.35
CA GLN A 8 42.75 2.46 49.34
C GLN A 8 41.52 2.71 48.46
N VAL A 9 40.98 3.94 48.50
CA VAL A 9 39.99 4.39 47.53
C VAL A 9 40.74 4.62 46.22
N ASP A 10 40.64 3.69 45.29
CA ASP A 10 41.26 3.84 43.98
C ASP A 10 40.45 4.80 43.07
N GLY A 11 41.08 5.27 41.99
CA GLY A 11 40.41 6.14 41.02
C GLY A 11 39.19 5.49 40.37
N ALA A 12 39.12 4.16 40.31
CA ALA A 12 37.94 3.45 39.82
C ALA A 12 36.74 3.62 40.76
N SER A 13 36.97 3.59 42.08
CA SER A 13 35.92 3.82 43.08
C SER A 13 35.39 5.27 43.03
N MET A 14 36.26 6.27 42.90
CA MET A 14 35.82 7.69 42.79
C MET A 14 35.03 7.95 41.50
N ASN A 15 35.47 7.37 40.39
CA ASN A 15 34.78 7.51 39.10
C ASN A 15 33.43 6.77 39.09
N ASN A 16 33.27 5.75 39.94
CA ASN A 16 32.01 5.03 40.10
C ASN A 16 30.94 5.92 40.75
N ASP A 17 31.26 6.62 41.84
CA ASP A 17 30.32 7.51 42.52
C ASP A 17 29.85 8.66 41.61
N THR A 18 30.77 9.22 40.82
CA THR A 18 30.44 10.25 39.82
C THR A 18 29.52 9.68 38.73
N ALA A 19 29.85 8.51 38.18
CA ALA A 19 29.03 7.84 37.18
C ALA A 19 27.62 7.55 37.69
N LYS A 20 27.49 7.05 38.93
CA LYS A 20 26.21 6.76 39.59
C LYS A 20 25.38 8.04 39.75
N SER A 21 25.99 9.11 40.24
CA SER A 21 25.33 10.41 40.43
C SER A 21 24.80 10.98 39.11
N ARG A 22 25.62 10.89 38.05
CA ARG A 22 25.23 11.30 36.68
C ARG A 22 24.08 10.47 36.13
N LEU A 23 24.09 9.16 36.35
CA LEU A 23 23.01 8.28 35.90
C LEU A 23 21.69 8.58 36.62
N VAL A 24 21.73 8.70 37.95
CA VAL A 24 20.55 9.02 38.78
C VAL A 24 19.95 10.37 38.39
N TRP A 25 20.80 11.36 38.09
CA TRP A 25 20.36 12.67 37.60
C TRP A 25 19.60 12.58 36.27
N ASN A 26 20.09 11.79 35.33
CA ASN A 26 19.46 11.61 34.02
C ASN A 26 18.13 10.84 34.13
N PHE A 27 18.10 9.73 34.87
CA PHE A 27 16.90 8.93 35.08
C PHE A 27 16.00 9.49 36.21
N SER A 28 15.71 10.78 36.20
CA SER A 28 14.90 11.40 37.25
C SER A 28 13.39 11.21 37.07
N ARG A 29 12.62 11.54 38.11
CA ARG A 29 11.14 11.58 38.05
C ARG A 29 10.62 12.52 36.98
N ASN A 30 11.31 13.64 36.75
CA ASN A 30 10.96 14.61 35.69
C ASN A 30 11.14 14.02 34.29
N ALA A 31 12.05 13.06 34.13
CA ALA A 31 12.25 12.32 32.89
C ALA A 31 11.34 11.09 32.76
N GLY A 32 10.43 10.85 33.72
CA GLY A 32 9.51 9.72 33.70
C GLY A 32 10.03 8.44 34.35
N PHE A 33 11.02 8.53 35.25
CA PHE A 33 11.67 7.37 35.86
C PHE A 33 11.77 7.45 37.39
N ILE A 34 11.76 6.29 38.06
CA ILE A 34 12.12 6.13 39.47
C ILE A 34 13.33 5.20 39.54
N VAL A 35 14.48 5.72 39.97
CA VAL A 35 15.73 4.95 40.08
C VAL A 35 15.85 4.30 41.45
N ARG A 36 16.22 3.03 41.48
CA ARG A 36 16.58 2.30 42.69
C ARG A 36 17.91 1.59 42.47
N GLU A 37 18.92 1.95 43.24
CA GLU A 37 20.20 1.24 43.25
C GLU A 37 19.99 -0.18 43.82
N GLN A 38 20.59 -1.18 43.18
CA GLN A 38 20.54 -2.56 43.64
C GLN A 38 21.68 -2.81 44.63
N PHE A 39 21.33 -3.14 45.87
CA PHE A 39 22.30 -3.42 46.92
C PHE A 39 22.74 -4.89 46.81
N GLN A 40 23.93 -5.11 46.22
CA GLN A 40 24.64 -6.36 45.87
C GLN A 40 24.85 -6.44 44.34
N ASP A 41 26.10 -6.26 43.90
CA ASP A 41 26.47 -6.32 42.47
C ASP A 41 26.39 -7.77 41.95
N LEU A 42 25.21 -8.14 41.46
CA LEU A 42 24.94 -9.42 40.81
C LEU A 42 24.88 -9.30 39.28
N GLY A 43 25.48 -8.24 38.71
CA GLY A 43 25.42 -7.94 37.28
C GLY A 43 24.29 -7.00 36.86
N CYS A 44 23.76 -6.22 37.81
CA CYS A 44 22.88 -5.08 37.59
C CYS A 44 23.15 -4.04 38.70
N ASP A 45 23.31 -2.77 38.34
CA ASP A 45 23.58 -1.69 39.30
C ASP A 45 22.30 -0.95 39.70
N PHE A 46 21.37 -0.79 38.75
CA PHE A 46 20.14 -0.02 38.96
C PHE A 46 18.92 -0.72 38.38
N LYS A 47 17.83 -0.63 39.12
CA LYS A 47 16.49 -0.96 38.65
C LYS A 47 15.70 0.32 38.44
N ILE A 48 15.23 0.53 37.22
CA ILE A 48 14.52 1.75 36.80
C ILE A 48 13.06 1.41 36.62
N GLU A 49 12.19 2.07 37.37
CA GLU A 49 10.74 1.97 37.22
C GLU A 49 10.20 3.13 36.36
N LEU A 50 9.25 2.84 35.48
CA LEU A 50 8.63 3.81 34.57
C LEU A 50 7.46 4.54 35.25
N ILE A 51 7.32 5.83 34.94
CA ILE A 51 6.18 6.67 35.32
C ILE A 51 5.38 7.01 34.07
N GLU A 52 4.07 6.70 34.04
CA GLU A 52 3.12 7.24 33.05
C GLU A 52 2.19 8.26 33.74
N LYS A 53 0.91 7.92 33.94
CA LYS A 53 -0.05 8.71 34.74
C LYS A 53 0.17 8.54 36.26
N GLY A 54 1.17 7.77 36.64
CA GLY A 54 1.55 7.36 37.98
C GLY A 54 2.68 6.32 37.93
N ALA A 55 3.13 5.87 39.10
CA ALA A 55 4.08 4.77 39.20
C ALA A 55 3.45 3.49 38.65
N THR A 56 4.11 2.84 37.69
CA THR A 56 3.55 1.69 36.95
C THR A 56 3.98 0.34 37.50
N ASN A 57 4.98 0.30 38.39
CA ASN A 57 5.73 -0.91 38.76
C ASN A 57 6.40 -1.62 37.56
N TRP A 58 6.37 -1.04 36.37
CA TRP A 58 7.10 -1.54 35.20
C TRP A 58 8.55 -1.14 35.31
N SER A 59 9.45 -2.13 35.41
CA SER A 59 10.85 -1.87 35.69
C SER A 59 11.82 -2.64 34.82
N PHE A 60 12.91 -1.99 34.45
CA PHE A 60 14.00 -2.57 33.68
C PHE A 60 15.34 -2.30 34.36
N ASP A 61 16.31 -3.15 34.05
CA ASP A 61 17.63 -3.14 34.70
C ASP A 61 18.66 -2.35 33.89
N ILE A 62 19.58 -1.68 34.58
CA ILE A 62 20.73 -1.01 34.00
C ILE A 62 22.02 -1.54 34.63
N GLN A 63 22.96 -1.93 33.79
CA GLN A 63 24.37 -2.05 34.18
C GLN A 63 25.11 -0.78 33.77
N LEU A 64 25.76 -0.15 34.74
CA LEU A 64 26.66 0.97 34.58
C LEU A 64 28.12 0.50 34.56
N LYS A 65 28.91 1.01 33.62
CA LYS A 65 30.36 0.82 33.57
C LYS A 65 31.04 2.18 33.45
N SER A 66 32.05 2.43 34.30
CA SER A 66 32.87 3.63 34.24
C SER A 66 34.21 3.31 33.56
N ILE A 67 34.60 4.12 32.57
CA ILE A 67 35.81 3.90 31.76
C ILE A 67 36.60 5.21 31.66
N ALA A 68 37.86 5.17 32.11
CA ALA A 68 38.73 6.36 32.07
C ALA A 68 39.27 6.67 30.66
N ASN A 69 39.61 5.64 29.89
CA ASN A 69 40.20 5.75 28.55
C ASN A 69 39.46 4.81 27.60
N PRO A 70 38.28 5.18 27.08
CA PRO A 70 37.50 4.30 26.23
C PRO A 70 38.22 4.05 24.89
N LYS A 71 38.25 2.78 24.47
CA LYS A 71 38.85 2.40 23.18
C LYS A 71 37.83 2.56 22.07
N SER A 72 38.01 3.57 21.23
CA SER A 72 37.18 3.74 20.03
C SER A 72 37.64 2.84 18.89
N ILE A 73 36.68 2.30 18.14
CA ILE A 73 36.90 1.46 16.94
C ILE A 73 36.08 2.02 15.76
N LYS A 74 36.29 1.48 14.55
CA LYS A 74 35.62 1.90 13.31
C LYS A 74 35.66 3.43 13.12
N GLU A 75 36.87 3.97 13.00
CA GLU A 75 37.11 5.41 12.78
C GLU A 75 36.51 6.32 13.87
N GLY A 76 36.36 5.81 15.09
CA GLY A 76 35.84 6.58 16.22
C GLY A 76 34.34 6.45 16.44
N SER A 77 33.60 5.77 15.56
CA SER A 77 32.13 5.70 15.61
C SER A 77 31.55 4.78 16.71
N MET A 78 32.37 3.94 17.33
CA MET A 78 31.91 3.02 18.39
C MET A 78 32.93 2.89 19.52
N LEU A 79 32.43 2.75 20.74
CA LEU A 79 33.19 2.38 21.93
C LEU A 79 33.25 0.85 22.07
N SER A 80 34.44 0.30 22.32
CA SER A 80 34.66 -1.13 22.56
C SER A 80 35.07 -1.37 24.02
N LEU A 81 34.29 -2.19 24.73
CA LEU A 81 34.63 -2.64 26.09
C LEU A 81 34.42 -4.14 26.26
N ALA A 82 35.10 -4.74 27.22
CA ALA A 82 34.84 -6.09 27.67
C ALA A 82 33.76 -6.07 28.76
N ILE A 83 32.78 -6.97 28.67
CA ILE A 83 31.78 -7.23 29.69
C ILE A 83 31.79 -8.71 30.04
N ARG A 84 31.61 -9.04 31.32
CA ARG A 84 31.44 -10.44 31.74
C ARG A 84 30.22 -11.03 31.05
N THR A 85 30.38 -12.21 30.47
CA THR A 85 29.27 -12.93 29.82
C THR A 85 28.15 -13.24 30.81
N SER A 86 28.49 -13.45 32.09
CA SER A 86 27.51 -13.61 33.18
C SER A 86 26.64 -12.37 33.38
N THR A 87 27.21 -11.16 33.32
CA THR A 87 26.47 -9.89 33.41
C THR A 87 25.52 -9.73 32.22
N LEU A 88 26.02 -9.98 31.01
CA LEU A 88 25.16 -9.91 29.81
C LEU A 88 24.02 -10.94 29.88
N ARG A 89 24.30 -12.16 30.34
CA ARG A 89 23.30 -13.21 30.55
C ARG A 89 22.25 -12.79 31.60
N TYR A 90 22.68 -12.17 32.69
CA TYR A 90 21.77 -11.67 33.73
C TYR A 90 20.76 -10.68 33.14
N LEU A 91 21.24 -9.68 32.38
CA LEU A 91 20.40 -8.67 31.73
C LEU A 91 19.54 -9.20 30.57
N ILE A 92 19.89 -10.34 29.98
CA ILE A 92 19.08 -11.01 28.95
C ILE A 92 17.96 -11.84 29.58
N ASN A 93 18.18 -12.39 30.76
CA ASN A 93 17.21 -13.23 31.46
C ASN A 93 16.01 -12.44 32.01
N THR A 94 16.04 -11.10 31.98
CA THR A 94 14.87 -10.24 32.27
C THR A 94 13.88 -10.15 31.11
N ALA A 95 13.99 -11.07 30.14
CA ALA A 95 13.10 -11.15 28.99
C ALA A 95 11.60 -11.13 29.40
N PRO A 96 10.75 -10.42 28.65
CA PRO A 96 11.04 -9.73 27.39
C PRO A 96 11.55 -8.28 27.57
N ILE A 97 11.67 -7.81 28.81
CA ILE A 97 12.07 -6.44 29.15
C ILE A 97 13.58 -6.43 29.38
N TYR A 98 14.32 -6.61 28.28
CA TYR A 98 15.79 -6.52 28.25
C TYR A 98 16.26 -5.15 28.75
N GLY A 99 17.29 -5.14 29.60
CA GLY A 99 17.83 -3.91 30.22
C GLY A 99 18.62 -2.98 29.29
N LEU A 100 19.38 -2.07 29.91
CA LEU A 100 20.36 -1.20 29.24
C LEU A 100 21.78 -1.46 29.75
N LEU A 101 22.76 -1.32 28.85
CA LEU A 101 24.15 -1.08 29.23
C LEU A 101 24.42 0.41 29.11
N VAL A 102 24.93 1.02 30.18
CA VAL A 102 25.34 2.43 30.22
C VAL A 102 26.83 2.51 30.50
N ILE A 103 27.53 3.32 29.71
CA ILE A 103 28.97 3.55 29.83
C ILE A 103 29.19 5.01 30.18
N TYR A 104 29.85 5.27 31.29
CA TYR A 104 30.36 6.58 31.65
C TYR A 104 31.80 6.74 31.16
N ASP A 105 32.01 7.67 30.24
CA ASP A 105 33.34 8.11 29.82
C ASP A 105 33.79 9.23 30.75
N VAL A 106 34.79 8.93 31.58
CA VAL A 106 35.33 9.88 32.57
C VAL A 106 36.03 11.04 31.87
N SER A 107 36.64 10.81 30.71
CA SER A 107 37.44 11.84 30.01
C SER A 107 36.57 12.94 29.42
N SER A 108 35.37 12.59 28.94
CA SER A 108 34.41 13.52 28.35
C SER A 108 33.21 13.83 29.25
N ASP A 109 33.16 13.24 30.45
CA ASP A 109 32.03 13.32 31.39
C ASP A 109 30.67 13.02 30.70
N THR A 110 30.67 12.01 29.84
CA THR A 110 29.52 11.66 28.97
C THR A 110 29.03 10.25 29.26
N LEU A 111 27.71 10.07 29.30
CA LEU A 111 27.08 8.76 29.41
C LEU A 111 26.63 8.29 28.02
N TYR A 112 27.11 7.13 27.59
CA TYR A 112 26.66 6.43 26.38
C TYR A 112 25.79 5.24 26.76
N PHE A 113 24.88 4.81 25.90
CA PHE A 113 24.03 3.65 26.18
C PHE A 113 23.81 2.74 24.98
N GLU A 114 23.43 1.50 25.25
CA GLU A 114 22.91 0.58 24.24
C GLU A 114 21.92 -0.39 24.87
N TYR A 115 20.94 -0.80 24.07
CA TYR A 115 19.95 -1.80 24.49
C TYR A 115 20.56 -3.20 24.48
N ILE A 116 20.29 -3.97 25.53
CA ILE A 116 20.88 -5.30 25.71
C ILE A 116 20.49 -6.27 24.58
N ASP A 117 19.25 -6.18 24.07
CA ASP A 117 18.82 -7.00 22.93
C ASP A 117 19.56 -6.66 21.64
N LEU A 118 19.90 -5.38 21.42
CA LEU A 118 20.69 -4.96 20.27
C LEU A 118 22.15 -5.42 20.40
N LEU A 119 22.74 -5.34 21.60
CA LEU A 119 24.07 -5.90 21.87
C LEU A 119 24.11 -7.40 21.62
N TYR A 120 23.11 -8.14 22.11
CA TYR A 120 23.04 -9.58 21.91
C TYR A 120 22.91 -9.96 20.44
N ARG A 121 22.04 -9.26 19.68
CA ARG A 121 21.90 -9.47 18.22
C ARG A 121 23.19 -9.17 17.46
N LYS A 122 23.89 -8.08 17.80
CA LYS A 122 25.19 -7.74 17.22
C LYS A 122 26.22 -8.83 17.47
N LEU A 123 26.28 -9.37 18.69
CA LEU A 123 27.18 -10.48 19.02
C LEU A 123 26.87 -11.74 18.22
N LEU A 124 25.59 -12.07 18.02
CA LEU A 124 25.18 -13.19 17.17
C LEU A 124 25.51 -13.00 15.69
N SER A 125 25.58 -11.76 15.19
CA SER A 125 25.96 -11.48 13.81
C SER A 125 27.48 -11.39 13.62
N GLU A 126 28.21 -10.89 14.61
CA GLU A 126 29.67 -10.71 14.57
C GLU A 126 30.44 -11.99 14.90
N LYS A 127 29.83 -12.95 15.59
CA LYS A 127 30.45 -14.21 16.01
C LYS A 127 29.74 -15.39 15.35
N GLU A 128 30.50 -16.31 14.77
CA GLU A 128 29.95 -17.59 14.29
C GLU A 128 29.55 -18.45 15.50
N GLY A 129 28.27 -18.75 15.63
CA GLY A 129 27.73 -19.63 16.67
C GLY A 129 27.58 -19.00 18.07
N VAL A 130 27.38 -19.86 19.08
CA VAL A 130 27.12 -19.47 20.49
C VAL A 130 28.28 -19.76 21.43
N ASP A 131 29.44 -20.20 20.92
CA ASP A 131 30.58 -20.60 21.75
C ASP A 131 31.15 -19.45 22.58
N TRP A 132 31.00 -18.21 22.11
CA TRP A 132 31.40 -17.02 22.87
C TRP A 132 30.67 -16.88 24.22
N GLN A 133 29.51 -17.51 24.39
CA GLN A 133 28.77 -17.53 25.66
C GLN A 133 29.51 -18.32 26.75
N ARG A 134 30.46 -19.19 26.37
CA ARG A 134 31.30 -19.96 27.30
C ARG A 134 32.54 -19.19 27.76
N ASN A 135 32.86 -18.06 27.12
CA ASN A 135 33.98 -17.21 27.53
C ASN A 135 33.65 -16.49 28.84
N HIS A 136 34.67 -16.12 29.62
CA HIS A 136 34.45 -15.32 30.83
C HIS A 136 33.95 -13.91 30.49
N GLU A 137 34.47 -13.34 29.41
CA GLU A 137 34.15 -12.00 28.93
C GLU A 137 33.92 -11.97 27.42
N VAL A 138 33.15 -11.00 26.97
CA VAL A 138 32.89 -10.72 25.56
C VAL A 138 33.07 -9.23 25.31
N ARG A 139 33.63 -8.86 24.15
CA ARG A 139 33.72 -7.46 23.73
C ARG A 139 32.40 -7.02 23.10
N VAL A 140 31.86 -5.92 23.60
CA VAL A 140 30.64 -5.28 23.09
C VAL A 140 30.96 -3.91 22.49
N HIS A 141 30.15 -3.51 21.52
CA HIS A 141 30.35 -2.27 20.75
C HIS A 141 29.14 -1.35 20.91
N VAL A 142 29.35 -0.18 21.54
CA VAL A 142 28.32 0.84 21.79
C VAL A 142 28.56 2.05 20.88
N PRO A 143 27.57 2.48 20.07
CA PRO A 143 27.73 3.66 19.21
C PRO A 143 27.93 4.94 20.03
N ILE A 144 28.89 5.80 19.65
CA ILE A 144 29.09 7.10 20.32
C ILE A 144 27.93 8.07 20.10
N VAL A 145 27.08 7.84 19.09
CA VAL A 145 25.87 8.64 18.86
C VAL A 145 24.79 8.41 19.92
N ASN A 146 24.85 7.29 20.65
CA ASN A 146 23.89 6.95 21.69
C ASN A 146 24.25 7.64 23.01
N ILE A 147 24.20 8.96 23.05
CA ILE A 147 24.46 9.75 24.24
C ILE A 147 23.18 9.84 25.07
N LEU A 148 23.28 9.61 26.38
CA LEU A 148 22.18 9.86 27.33
C LEU A 148 21.99 11.37 27.50
N ASN A 149 20.92 11.88 26.89
CA ASN A 149 20.41 13.24 27.01
C ASN A 149 18.88 13.22 27.11
N SER A 150 18.25 14.40 27.23
CA SER A 150 16.79 14.51 27.40
C SER A 150 15.99 13.87 26.25
N SER A 151 16.48 13.99 25.00
CA SER A 151 15.81 13.37 23.83
C SER A 151 15.89 11.85 23.90
N SER A 152 17.09 11.30 24.11
CA SER A 152 17.27 9.84 24.19
C SER A 152 16.55 9.23 25.39
N LEU A 153 16.43 9.96 26.50
CA LEU A 153 15.66 9.51 27.68
C LEU A 153 14.17 9.39 27.36
N ALA A 154 13.60 10.33 26.61
CA ALA A 154 12.21 10.25 26.15
C ALA A 154 12.01 9.04 25.21
N ASP A 155 12.97 8.77 24.33
CA ASP A 155 12.94 7.59 23.45
C ASP A 155 13.07 6.27 24.21
N ILE A 156 13.98 6.20 25.19
CA ILE A 156 14.12 5.07 26.11
C ILE A 156 12.79 4.83 26.85
N HIS A 157 12.20 5.88 27.42
CA HIS A 157 10.92 5.80 28.13
C HIS A 157 9.81 5.23 27.23
N LYS A 158 9.60 5.86 26.07
CA LYS A 158 8.58 5.44 25.08
C LYS A 158 8.77 3.98 24.67
N ARG A 159 10.00 3.57 24.39
CA ARG A 159 10.33 2.20 23.97
C ARG A 159 10.04 1.18 25.06
N PHE A 160 10.42 1.46 26.30
CA PHE A 160 10.15 0.55 27.42
C PHE A 160 8.66 0.48 27.77
N VAL A 161 7.96 1.62 27.77
CA VAL A 161 6.50 1.65 27.92
C VAL A 161 5.82 0.75 26.89
N GLN A 162 6.20 0.87 25.62
CA GLN A 162 5.62 0.05 24.55
C GLN A 162 5.91 -1.45 24.78
N ARG A 163 7.13 -1.82 25.18
CA ARG A 163 7.48 -3.21 25.51
C ARG A 163 6.61 -3.78 26.63
N PHE A 164 6.36 -3.00 27.68
CA PHE A 164 5.50 -3.43 28.78
C PHE A 164 4.03 -3.55 28.36
N LYS A 165 3.52 -2.63 27.53
CA LYS A 165 2.17 -2.73 26.96
C LYS A 165 2.02 -3.99 26.10
N MET A 166 3.00 -4.30 25.27
CA MET A 166 3.01 -5.52 24.46
C MET A 166 3.11 -6.78 25.32
N LEU A 167 3.92 -6.77 26.38
CA LEU A 167 3.99 -7.88 27.35
C LEU A 167 2.64 -8.06 28.05
N GLY A 168 1.98 -6.97 28.46
CA GLY A 168 0.65 -7.01 29.04
C GLY A 168 -0.38 -7.60 28.08
N ALA A 169 -0.38 -7.16 26.81
CA ALA A 169 -1.25 -7.73 25.77
C ALA A 169 -1.00 -9.22 25.58
N MET A 170 0.27 -9.64 25.44
CA MET A 170 0.64 -11.05 25.29
C MET A 170 0.21 -11.90 26.50
N ASN A 171 0.38 -11.38 27.72
CA ASN A 171 -0.07 -12.05 28.94
C ASN A 171 -1.60 -12.09 29.06
N ASN A 172 -2.31 -11.08 28.56
CA ASN A 172 -3.78 -11.09 28.55
C ASN A 172 -4.32 -12.07 27.49
N GLU A 173 -3.68 -12.17 26.33
CA GLU A 173 -4.08 -13.07 25.23
C GLU A 173 -3.77 -14.54 25.52
N HIS A 174 -2.60 -14.80 26.12
CA HIS A 174 -2.08 -16.16 26.29
C HIS A 174 -1.86 -16.58 27.75
N GLY A 175 -1.88 -15.66 28.72
CA GLY A 175 -1.59 -15.98 30.12
C GLY A 175 -2.58 -16.96 30.73
N ALA A 176 -3.87 -16.84 30.41
CA ALA A 176 -4.89 -17.78 30.87
C ALA A 176 -4.60 -19.23 30.40
N SER A 177 -4.08 -19.42 29.18
CA SER A 177 -3.67 -20.75 28.68
C SER A 177 -2.45 -21.34 29.41
N TYR A 178 -1.70 -20.52 30.13
CA TYR A 178 -0.56 -20.94 30.96
C TYR A 178 -0.86 -20.89 32.47
N GLY A 179 -2.14 -20.70 32.86
CA GLY A 179 -2.54 -20.61 34.26
C GLY A 179 -2.10 -19.32 34.98
N LEU A 180 -1.74 -18.27 34.22
CA LEU A 180 -1.41 -16.97 34.77
C LEU A 180 -2.69 -16.14 34.99
N PRO A 181 -2.76 -15.34 36.07
CA PRO A 181 -3.85 -14.39 36.27
C PRO A 181 -3.87 -13.37 35.12
N SER A 182 -5.05 -13.16 34.52
CA SER A 182 -5.29 -12.18 33.45
C SER A 182 -6.33 -11.17 33.95
N ASP A 183 -6.00 -9.87 33.89
CA ASP A 183 -6.79 -8.79 34.51
C ASP A 183 -8.03 -8.37 33.68
N GLY A 184 -8.36 -9.13 32.65
CA GLY A 184 -9.55 -8.90 31.85
C GLY A 184 -10.02 -10.21 31.25
N THR A 185 -11.14 -10.71 31.76
CA THR A 185 -12.02 -11.61 31.02
C THR A 185 -12.54 -10.90 29.77
N ILE A 186 -11.69 -10.77 28.76
CA ILE A 186 -12.15 -10.83 27.37
C ILE A 186 -11.96 -12.30 27.00
N THR A 187 -13.01 -13.08 27.25
CA THR A 187 -13.23 -14.31 26.49
C THR A 187 -13.39 -13.89 25.03
N VAL A 188 -12.27 -13.66 24.34
CA VAL A 188 -12.22 -13.92 22.91
C VAL A 188 -12.53 -15.41 22.84
N GLU A 189 -13.67 -15.76 22.26
CA GLU A 189 -13.97 -17.14 21.91
C GLU A 189 -12.78 -17.67 21.11
N LYS A 190 -11.87 -18.37 21.79
CA LYS A 190 -10.77 -19.08 21.15
C LYS A 190 -11.44 -20.13 20.29
N GLY A 191 -11.29 -20.01 18.97
CA GLY A 191 -11.45 -21.15 18.10
C GLY A 191 -10.48 -22.22 18.60
N TYR A 192 -11.00 -23.20 19.32
CA TYR A 192 -10.21 -24.28 19.90
C TYR A 192 -9.54 -25.06 18.76
N PHE A 193 -8.23 -24.95 18.64
CA PHE A 193 -7.43 -25.98 17.98
C PHE A 193 -6.94 -26.95 19.05
N ILE A 194 -7.09 -28.25 18.77
CA ILE A 194 -6.83 -29.32 19.73
C ILE A 194 -5.30 -29.55 19.90
N SER A 195 -4.49 -29.21 18.88
CA SER A 195 -3.02 -29.21 18.98
C SER A 195 -2.32 -28.39 17.86
N ILE A 196 -1.03 -28.07 18.05
CA ILE A 196 -0.16 -27.45 17.02
C ILE A 196 -0.05 -28.34 15.78
N ASP A 197 -0.05 -29.65 15.95
CA ASP A 197 0.08 -30.59 14.84
C ASP A 197 -1.21 -30.67 14.01
N ASP A 198 -2.38 -30.50 14.63
CA ASP A 198 -3.65 -30.35 13.91
C ASP A 198 -3.67 -29.07 13.08
N ALA A 199 -3.17 -27.96 13.62
CA ALA A 199 -3.04 -26.70 12.90
C ALA A 199 -2.11 -26.82 11.68
N VAL A 200 -1.00 -27.53 11.82
CA VAL A 200 -0.07 -27.85 10.72
C VAL A 200 -0.74 -28.71 9.66
N LEU A 201 -1.51 -29.70 10.08
CA LEU A 201 -2.20 -30.61 9.16
C LEU A 201 -3.29 -29.88 8.38
N GLU A 202 -4.09 -29.05 9.05
CA GLU A 202 -5.12 -28.20 8.42
C GLU A 202 -4.47 -27.21 7.43
N LEU A 203 -3.37 -26.55 7.81
CA LEU A 203 -2.62 -25.68 6.90
C LEU A 203 -2.14 -26.41 5.65
N LYS A 204 -1.58 -27.61 5.82
CA LYS A 204 -1.09 -28.39 4.67
C LYS A 204 -2.22 -28.90 3.79
N GLU A 205 -3.37 -29.24 4.36
CA GLU A 205 -4.54 -29.63 3.58
C GLU A 205 -5.07 -28.44 2.78
N LYS A 206 -5.31 -27.31 3.44
CA LYS A 206 -5.86 -26.10 2.82
C LYS A 206 -4.87 -25.38 1.89
N GLY A 207 -3.57 -25.52 2.13
CA GLY A 207 -2.50 -24.90 1.35
C GLY A 207 -1.91 -25.75 0.23
N LYS A 208 -2.36 -27.01 0.05
CA LYS A 208 -2.02 -27.85 -1.12
C LYS A 208 -2.77 -27.41 -2.38
N ILE A 209 -3.98 -26.88 -2.21
CA ILE A 209 -4.79 -26.28 -3.26
C ILE A 209 -4.37 -24.79 -3.36
N PRO A 210 -4.38 -24.13 -4.53
CA PRO A 210 -4.31 -22.68 -4.57
C PRO A 210 -5.31 -22.12 -3.57
N ILE A 211 -4.79 -21.46 -2.52
CA ILE A 211 -5.54 -21.15 -1.30
C ILE A 211 -6.86 -20.51 -1.71
N LYS A 212 -7.97 -21.21 -1.42
CA LYS A 212 -9.30 -20.67 -1.65
C LYS A 212 -9.38 -19.40 -0.83
N GLN A 213 -9.88 -18.32 -1.40
CA GLN A 213 -9.93 -17.06 -0.64
C GLN A 213 -10.86 -17.19 0.58
N SER A 214 -11.84 -18.08 0.55
CA SER A 214 -12.67 -18.48 1.70
C SER A 214 -11.86 -19.09 2.84
N ASP A 215 -10.75 -19.79 2.55
CA ASP A 215 -9.86 -20.34 3.57
C ASP A 215 -8.80 -19.34 4.04
N LEU A 216 -8.61 -18.19 3.35
CA LEU A 216 -7.50 -17.27 3.62
C LEU A 216 -7.51 -16.75 5.07
N SER A 217 -8.67 -16.37 5.60
CA SER A 217 -8.80 -15.89 7.00
C SER A 217 -8.43 -16.97 8.00
N ARG A 218 -8.94 -18.20 7.79
CA ARG A 218 -8.65 -19.35 8.64
C ARG A 218 -7.18 -19.74 8.59
N VAL A 219 -6.59 -19.76 7.39
CA VAL A 219 -5.17 -20.06 7.18
C VAL A 219 -4.30 -18.98 7.82
N TYR A 220 -4.69 -17.72 7.75
CA TYR A 220 -4.00 -16.64 8.44
C TYR A 220 -4.08 -16.77 9.97
N GLU A 221 -5.27 -17.03 10.53
CA GLU A 221 -5.47 -17.27 11.96
C GLU A 221 -4.61 -18.46 12.45
N LEU A 222 -4.55 -19.53 11.65
CA LEU A 222 -3.68 -20.68 11.91
C LEU A 222 -2.20 -20.26 11.96
N LEU A 223 -1.73 -19.48 10.98
CA LEU A 223 -0.34 -19.03 10.90
C LEU A 223 0.04 -18.10 12.06
N GLU A 224 -0.82 -17.16 12.45
CA GLU A 224 -0.58 -16.26 13.58
C GLU A 224 -0.46 -17.03 14.91
N ASN A 225 -1.23 -18.11 15.08
CA ASN A 225 -1.19 -18.95 16.27
C ASN A 225 -0.04 -19.99 16.26
N LEU A 226 0.64 -20.16 15.12
CA LEU A 226 1.74 -21.12 15.00
C LEU A 226 3.06 -20.54 15.48
N PRO A 227 3.84 -21.26 16.32
CA PRO A 227 5.16 -20.80 16.70
C PRO A 227 6.04 -20.58 15.46
N LYS A 228 6.71 -19.42 15.37
CA LYS A 228 7.59 -19.07 14.24
C LYS A 228 8.60 -20.16 13.89
N ARG A 229 9.12 -20.88 14.91
CA ARG A 229 10.03 -22.00 14.71
C ARG A 229 9.40 -23.12 13.87
N LYS A 230 8.11 -23.41 14.06
CA LYS A 230 7.37 -24.43 13.32
C LYS A 230 7.16 -24.02 11.87
N ILE A 231 6.73 -22.76 11.64
CA ILE A 231 6.61 -22.16 10.29
C ILE A 231 7.94 -22.28 9.54
N LEU A 232 9.03 -21.87 10.17
CA LEU A 232 10.36 -21.86 9.56
C LEU A 232 10.99 -23.27 9.38
N SER A 233 10.44 -24.29 10.02
CA SER A 233 10.95 -25.67 9.96
C SER A 233 10.28 -26.52 8.88
N ASP A 234 9.16 -26.05 8.34
CA ASP A 234 8.36 -26.80 7.37
C ASP A 234 8.24 -26.02 6.06
N ARG A 235 8.73 -26.61 4.96
CA ARG A 235 8.78 -25.97 3.64
C ARG A 235 7.40 -25.54 3.16
N ASP A 236 6.39 -26.39 3.30
CA ASP A 236 5.07 -26.15 2.75
C ASP A 236 4.35 -25.06 3.55
N ILE A 237 4.48 -25.09 4.88
CA ILE A 237 3.94 -24.03 5.75
C ILE A 237 4.62 -22.69 5.47
N LEU A 238 5.94 -22.69 5.26
CA LEU A 238 6.69 -21.48 4.95
C LEU A 238 6.25 -20.87 3.61
N ARG A 239 5.95 -21.71 2.61
CA ARG A 239 5.37 -21.30 1.32
C ARG A 239 3.95 -20.74 1.49
N ILE A 240 3.12 -21.39 2.30
CA ILE A 240 1.77 -20.92 2.64
C ILE A 240 1.86 -19.57 3.34
N ALA A 241 2.78 -19.39 4.29
CA ALA A 241 3.02 -18.11 4.96
C ALA A 241 3.40 -17.01 3.95
N ALA A 242 4.40 -17.26 3.09
CA ALA A 242 4.78 -16.30 2.05
C ALA A 242 3.58 -15.82 1.21
N LEU A 243 2.73 -16.75 0.76
CA LEU A 243 1.52 -16.44 0.00
C LEU A 243 0.48 -15.68 0.83
N VAL A 244 0.11 -16.20 2.00
CA VAL A 244 -0.96 -15.66 2.83
C VAL A 244 -0.63 -14.25 3.32
N TYR A 245 0.59 -14.03 3.82
CA TYR A 245 1.02 -12.69 4.25
C TYR A 245 1.02 -11.69 3.08
N SER A 246 1.32 -12.12 1.84
CA SER A 246 1.17 -11.27 0.65
C SER A 246 -0.32 -10.94 0.38
N GLU A 247 -1.20 -11.94 0.42
CA GLU A 247 -2.63 -11.76 0.15
C GLU A 247 -3.36 -10.96 1.24
N VAL A 248 -2.92 -11.01 2.50
CA VAL A 248 -3.47 -10.16 3.58
C VAL A 248 -2.84 -8.77 3.64
N GLY A 249 -1.83 -8.48 2.81
CA GLY A 249 -1.18 -7.16 2.72
C GLY A 249 -0.03 -6.91 3.68
N LYS A 250 0.41 -7.92 4.44
CA LYS A 250 1.61 -7.88 5.29
C LYS A 250 2.85 -8.20 4.44
N LEU A 251 3.17 -7.30 3.50
CA LEU A 251 4.19 -7.50 2.46
C LEU A 251 5.60 -7.76 3.01
N ALA A 252 5.96 -7.09 4.11
CA ALA A 252 7.27 -7.27 4.75
C ALA A 252 7.46 -8.69 5.31
N ASP A 253 6.43 -9.24 5.96
CA ASP A 253 6.45 -10.63 6.45
C ASP A 253 6.49 -11.62 5.29
N SER A 254 5.76 -11.36 4.22
CA SER A 254 5.82 -12.16 3.00
C SER A 254 7.25 -12.23 2.43
N ILE A 255 7.92 -11.08 2.28
CA ILE A 255 9.32 -11.02 1.81
C ILE A 255 10.25 -11.77 2.77
N TYR A 256 10.07 -11.61 4.08
CA TYR A 256 10.82 -12.35 5.07
C TYR A 256 10.68 -13.87 4.88
N TYR A 257 9.46 -14.38 4.71
CA TYR A 257 9.24 -15.80 4.50
C TYR A 257 9.76 -16.31 3.14
N ILE A 258 9.67 -15.52 2.08
CA ILE A 258 10.26 -15.82 0.76
C ILE A 258 11.79 -15.97 0.85
N ASP A 259 12.46 -15.04 1.52
CA ASP A 259 13.91 -15.08 1.72
C ASP A 259 14.33 -16.33 2.52
N ARG A 260 13.58 -16.65 3.59
CA ARG A 260 13.82 -17.86 4.37
C ARG A 260 13.58 -19.14 3.58
N LEU A 261 12.53 -19.18 2.76
CA LEU A 261 12.20 -20.33 1.92
C LEU A 261 13.30 -20.59 0.90
N SER A 262 13.76 -19.55 0.21
CA SER A 262 14.80 -19.62 -0.81
C SER A 262 16.18 -20.00 -0.24
N LYS A 263 16.49 -19.58 0.99
CA LYS A 263 17.77 -19.90 1.65
C LYS A 263 17.82 -21.28 2.30
N ARG A 264 16.68 -21.81 2.76
CA ARG A 264 16.64 -23.06 3.55
C ARG A 264 16.31 -24.30 2.74
N TYR A 265 15.58 -24.17 1.63
CA TYR A 265 15.07 -25.30 0.88
C TYR A 265 15.44 -25.20 -0.59
N GLN A 266 15.69 -26.36 -1.20
CA GLN A 266 15.77 -26.47 -2.65
C GLN A 266 14.35 -26.51 -3.21
N LEU A 267 14.02 -25.52 -4.04
CA LEU A 267 12.71 -25.36 -4.65
C LEU A 267 12.69 -25.99 -6.04
N ASP A 268 11.58 -26.65 -6.37
CA ASP A 268 11.33 -27.07 -7.74
C ASP A 268 10.94 -25.87 -8.63
N GLU A 269 10.86 -26.09 -9.94
CA GLU A 269 10.57 -25.01 -10.89
C GLU A 269 9.16 -24.42 -10.71
N GLU A 270 8.19 -25.21 -10.24
CA GLU A 270 6.84 -24.74 -9.96
C GLU A 270 6.83 -23.79 -8.74
N ASP A 271 7.49 -24.20 -7.65
CA ASP A 271 7.62 -23.39 -6.44
C ASP A 271 8.41 -22.11 -6.71
N LYS A 272 9.50 -22.19 -7.49
CA LYS A 272 10.26 -21.00 -7.91
C LYS A 272 9.39 -20.00 -8.65
N ARG A 273 8.55 -20.45 -9.59
CA ARG A 273 7.64 -19.55 -10.33
C ARG A 273 6.59 -18.93 -9.41
N LYS A 274 5.96 -19.72 -8.52
CA LYS A 274 4.99 -19.19 -7.56
C LYS A 274 5.61 -18.13 -6.66
N ILE A 275 6.80 -18.39 -6.13
CA ILE A 275 7.53 -17.44 -5.28
C ILE A 275 7.96 -16.21 -6.07
N ALA A 276 8.41 -16.38 -7.32
CA ALA A 276 8.72 -15.26 -8.20
C ALA A 276 7.48 -14.40 -8.44
N PHE A 277 6.31 -15.00 -8.69
CA PHE A 277 5.07 -14.27 -8.87
C PHE A 277 4.64 -13.52 -7.60
N ILE A 278 4.73 -14.15 -6.41
CA ILE A 278 4.46 -13.48 -5.13
C ILE A 278 5.45 -12.33 -4.90
N SER A 279 6.72 -12.52 -5.25
CA SER A 279 7.75 -11.48 -5.16
C SER A 279 7.43 -10.29 -6.05
N LEU A 280 6.98 -10.53 -7.30
CA LEU A 280 6.52 -9.46 -8.19
C LEU A 280 5.34 -8.68 -7.62
N LYS A 281 4.38 -9.37 -6.98
CA LYS A 281 3.25 -8.71 -6.30
C LYS A 281 3.73 -7.84 -5.14
N ASN A 282 4.69 -8.33 -4.34
CA ASN A 282 5.26 -7.59 -3.23
C ASN A 282 6.06 -6.37 -3.72
N GLU A 283 6.93 -6.53 -4.72
CA GLU A 283 7.69 -5.43 -5.36
C GLU A 283 6.73 -4.34 -5.88
N LEU A 284 5.65 -4.74 -6.57
CA LEU A 284 4.64 -3.79 -7.05
C LEU A 284 3.89 -3.11 -5.89
N GLY A 285 3.50 -3.87 -4.87
CA GLY A 285 2.78 -3.36 -3.70
C GLY A 285 3.59 -2.41 -2.82
N LEU A 286 4.93 -2.56 -2.81
CA LEU A 286 5.87 -1.66 -2.14
C LEU A 286 6.30 -0.48 -3.02
N GLY A 287 5.99 -0.52 -4.32
CA GLY A 287 6.39 0.52 -5.28
C GLY A 287 7.81 0.39 -5.82
N ASP A 288 8.46 -0.77 -5.64
CA ASP A 288 9.81 -1.05 -6.16
C ASP A 288 9.83 -1.21 -7.69
N ILE A 289 8.70 -1.64 -8.28
CA ILE A 289 8.51 -1.73 -9.73
C ILE A 289 7.20 -1.08 -10.16
N ASP A 290 7.16 -0.58 -11.40
CA ASP A 290 5.94 -0.07 -12.01
C ASP A 290 5.09 -1.18 -12.67
N ARG A 291 3.86 -0.84 -13.06
CA ARG A 291 2.92 -1.79 -13.71
C ARG A 291 3.48 -2.39 -14.98
N LYS A 292 4.21 -1.61 -15.78
CA LYS A 292 4.80 -2.05 -17.05
C LYS A 292 5.86 -3.11 -16.81
N THR A 293 6.75 -2.88 -15.85
CA THR A 293 7.80 -3.82 -15.44
C THR A 293 7.18 -5.09 -14.85
N PHE A 294 6.12 -4.97 -14.04
CA PHE A 294 5.36 -6.12 -13.56
C PHE A 294 4.83 -6.98 -14.70
N VAL A 295 4.14 -6.40 -15.69
CA VAL A 295 3.58 -7.15 -16.84
C VAL A 295 4.67 -7.88 -17.62
N ILE A 296 5.79 -7.21 -17.91
CA ILE A 296 6.91 -7.81 -18.64
C ILE A 296 7.48 -9.01 -17.86
N LYS A 297 7.80 -8.82 -16.57
CA LYS A 297 8.34 -9.90 -15.73
C LYS A 297 7.34 -11.04 -15.53
N ALA A 298 6.05 -10.73 -15.38
CA ALA A 298 4.99 -11.74 -15.22
C ALA A 298 4.81 -12.59 -16.48
N LYS A 299 4.88 -12.00 -17.69
CA LYS A 299 4.83 -12.77 -18.95
C LYS A 299 5.97 -13.77 -19.09
N LEU A 300 7.15 -13.48 -18.52
CA LEU A 300 8.28 -14.41 -18.50
C LEU A 300 8.03 -15.65 -17.62
N LEU A 301 7.03 -15.61 -16.73
CA LEU A 301 6.67 -16.73 -15.88
C LEU A 301 5.68 -17.70 -16.54
N LEU A 302 5.02 -17.32 -17.65
CA LEU A 302 4.02 -18.15 -18.34
C LEU A 302 4.52 -19.49 -18.90
N PRO A 303 5.76 -19.60 -19.45
CA PRO A 303 6.23 -20.86 -20.00
C PRO A 303 6.23 -21.99 -18.96
N ASN A 304 5.67 -23.14 -19.34
CA ASN A 304 5.58 -24.34 -18.49
C ASN A 304 4.70 -24.21 -17.24
N CYS A 305 3.80 -23.22 -17.17
CA CYS A 305 2.78 -23.17 -16.13
C CYS A 305 1.79 -24.34 -16.24
N GLY A 306 1.30 -24.82 -15.10
CA GLY A 306 0.11 -25.66 -15.08
C GLY A 306 -1.14 -24.87 -15.48
N PHE A 307 -2.20 -25.54 -15.92
CA PHE A 307 -3.42 -24.89 -16.42
C PHE A 307 -4.00 -23.80 -15.50
N LEU A 308 -4.13 -24.09 -14.19
CA LEU A 308 -4.67 -23.14 -13.22
C LEU A 308 -3.70 -21.98 -12.90
N GLU A 309 -2.40 -22.27 -12.91
CA GLU A 309 -1.34 -21.27 -12.70
C GLU A 309 -1.32 -20.29 -13.88
N GLU A 310 -1.34 -20.81 -15.09
CA GLU A 310 -1.40 -20.03 -16.33
C GLU A 310 -2.63 -19.12 -16.33
N LEU A 311 -3.81 -19.67 -16.03
CA LEU A 311 -5.06 -18.93 -16.00
C LEU A 311 -5.00 -17.78 -14.97
N SER A 312 -4.52 -18.05 -13.75
CA SER A 312 -4.34 -17.01 -12.73
C SER A 312 -3.35 -15.92 -13.16
N LEU A 313 -2.22 -16.31 -13.73
CA LEU A 313 -1.17 -15.37 -14.16
C LEU A 313 -1.65 -14.49 -15.32
N ARG A 314 -2.29 -15.08 -16.34
CA ARG A 314 -2.87 -14.36 -17.50
C ARG A 314 -3.96 -13.37 -17.10
N MET A 315 -4.84 -13.74 -16.16
CA MET A 315 -5.84 -12.80 -15.63
C MET A 315 -5.21 -11.56 -14.98
N ASN A 316 -4.14 -11.75 -14.20
CA ASN A 316 -3.42 -10.63 -13.56
C ASN A 316 -2.69 -9.78 -14.61
N ILE A 317 -2.03 -10.41 -15.59
CA ILE A 317 -1.38 -9.71 -16.70
C ILE A 317 -2.40 -8.84 -17.44
N LEU A 318 -3.55 -9.41 -17.81
CA LEU A 318 -4.62 -8.70 -18.48
C LEU A 318 -5.12 -7.51 -17.65
N TYR A 319 -5.33 -7.69 -16.34
CA TYR A 319 -5.78 -6.62 -15.44
C TYR A 319 -4.83 -5.41 -15.46
N PHE A 320 -3.52 -5.65 -15.37
CA PHE A 320 -2.54 -4.57 -15.38
C PHE A 320 -2.35 -3.95 -16.77
N GLU A 321 -2.49 -4.73 -17.85
CA GLU A 321 -2.47 -4.20 -19.21
C GLU A 321 -3.68 -3.31 -19.49
N LEU A 322 -4.88 -3.73 -19.09
CA LEU A 322 -6.10 -2.93 -19.17
C LEU A 322 -5.98 -1.64 -18.35
N GLY A 323 -5.50 -1.73 -17.10
CA GLY A 323 -5.28 -0.57 -16.24
C GLY A 323 -4.14 0.37 -16.66
N SER A 324 -3.44 0.07 -17.75
CA SER A 324 -2.40 0.92 -18.35
C SER A 324 -2.92 1.72 -19.55
N ILE A 325 -4.13 1.44 -20.02
CA ILE A 325 -4.75 2.17 -21.13
C ILE A 325 -5.10 3.58 -20.66
N LYS A 326 -4.65 4.59 -21.40
CA LYS A 326 -4.93 5.99 -21.07
C LYS A 326 -6.23 6.47 -21.72
N ALA A 327 -6.81 7.54 -21.17
CA ALA A 327 -7.95 8.22 -21.81
C ALA A 327 -7.62 8.58 -23.27
N PHE A 328 -8.57 8.45 -24.20
CA PHE A 328 -8.40 8.59 -25.65
C PHE A 328 -7.56 7.51 -26.36
N GLU A 329 -6.98 6.54 -25.66
CA GLU A 329 -6.43 5.38 -26.37
C GLU A 329 -7.57 4.42 -26.73
N PRO A 330 -7.61 3.89 -27.97
CA PRO A 330 -8.59 2.88 -28.32
C PRO A 330 -8.27 1.57 -27.57
N MET A 331 -9.31 0.85 -27.14
CA MET A 331 -9.16 -0.47 -26.53
C MET A 331 -8.42 -1.41 -27.51
N PRO A 332 -7.24 -1.95 -27.17
CA PRO A 332 -6.54 -2.88 -28.04
C PRO A 332 -7.34 -4.17 -28.24
N ALA A 333 -7.61 -4.55 -29.49
CA ALA A 333 -8.41 -5.74 -29.82
C ALA A 333 -7.84 -7.02 -29.19
N GLY A 334 -6.51 -7.13 -29.09
CA GLY A 334 -5.84 -8.27 -28.45
C GLY A 334 -6.20 -8.47 -26.98
N LEU A 335 -6.47 -7.39 -26.22
CA LEU A 335 -6.86 -7.51 -24.80
C LEU A 335 -8.31 -8.00 -24.66
N VAL A 336 -9.20 -7.62 -25.57
CA VAL A 336 -10.58 -8.14 -25.61
C VAL A 336 -10.59 -9.61 -25.98
N SER A 337 -9.81 -10.01 -26.98
CA SER A 337 -9.66 -11.42 -27.35
C SER A 337 -9.03 -12.26 -26.23
N GLU A 338 -8.09 -11.70 -25.47
CA GLU A 338 -7.50 -12.36 -24.30
C GLU A 338 -8.54 -12.57 -23.19
N PHE A 339 -9.40 -11.58 -22.93
CA PHE A 339 -10.52 -11.71 -22.00
C PHE A 339 -11.47 -12.87 -22.40
N GLU A 340 -11.83 -12.95 -23.68
CA GLU A 340 -12.70 -14.01 -24.21
C GLU A 340 -12.04 -15.40 -24.10
N ALA A 341 -10.76 -15.49 -24.41
CA ALA A 341 -9.98 -16.73 -24.25
C ALA A 341 -9.93 -17.17 -22.78
N LEU A 342 -9.74 -16.25 -21.84
CA LEU A 342 -9.78 -16.53 -20.41
C LEU A 342 -11.16 -17.02 -19.96
N GLN A 343 -12.25 -16.43 -20.46
CA GLN A 343 -13.60 -16.95 -20.16
C GLN A 343 -13.79 -18.38 -20.65
N GLU A 344 -13.31 -18.72 -21.85
CA GLU A 344 -13.35 -20.08 -22.36
C GLU A 344 -12.53 -21.04 -21.49
N MET A 345 -11.33 -20.64 -21.07
CA MET A 345 -10.50 -21.44 -20.15
C MET A 345 -11.21 -21.65 -18.81
N ILE A 346 -11.80 -20.61 -18.22
CA ILE A 346 -12.54 -20.70 -16.95
C ILE A 346 -13.70 -21.69 -17.07
N SER A 347 -14.39 -21.75 -18.22
CA SER A 347 -15.50 -22.70 -18.44
C SER A 347 -15.07 -24.18 -18.35
N LYS A 348 -13.78 -24.47 -18.61
CA LYS A 348 -13.20 -25.83 -18.56
C LYS A 348 -12.81 -26.27 -17.14
N VAL A 349 -12.89 -25.38 -16.14
CA VAL A 349 -12.61 -25.70 -14.74
C VAL A 349 -13.75 -26.54 -14.15
N GLN A 350 -13.41 -27.74 -13.67
CA GLN A 350 -14.39 -28.72 -13.17
C GLN A 350 -15.00 -28.32 -11.82
N ASP A 351 -14.21 -27.81 -10.88
CA ASP A 351 -14.71 -27.39 -9.56
C ASP A 351 -15.53 -26.09 -9.69
N ASP A 352 -16.82 -26.18 -9.37
CA ASP A 352 -17.76 -25.06 -9.50
C ASP A 352 -17.38 -23.85 -8.63
N GLY A 353 -16.86 -24.10 -7.42
CA GLY A 353 -16.41 -23.04 -6.51
C GLY A 353 -15.23 -22.28 -7.08
N GLN A 354 -14.19 -23.01 -7.50
CA GLN A 354 -13.01 -22.44 -8.15
C GLN A 354 -13.38 -21.74 -9.46
N ARG A 355 -14.27 -22.33 -10.27
CA ARG A 355 -14.73 -21.73 -11.52
C ARG A 355 -15.38 -20.37 -11.27
N ASN A 356 -16.31 -20.27 -10.31
CA ASN A 356 -16.96 -19.00 -9.99
C ASN A 356 -16.02 -17.98 -9.35
N TYR A 357 -15.02 -18.44 -8.60
CA TYR A 357 -13.97 -17.57 -8.08
C TYR A 357 -13.09 -16.97 -9.19
N LEU A 358 -12.70 -17.79 -10.17
CA LEU A 358 -11.98 -17.31 -11.35
C LEU A 358 -12.86 -16.40 -12.22
N LYS A 359 -14.16 -16.69 -12.34
CA LYS A 359 -15.12 -15.78 -12.97
C LYS A 359 -15.13 -14.42 -12.27
N ALA A 360 -15.29 -14.38 -10.94
CA ALA A 360 -15.28 -13.13 -10.18
C ALA A 360 -14.03 -12.30 -10.46
N LYS A 361 -12.84 -12.93 -10.48
CA LYS A 361 -11.60 -12.24 -10.84
C LYS A 361 -11.58 -11.74 -12.28
N ASN A 362 -12.10 -12.51 -13.23
CA ASN A 362 -12.15 -12.05 -14.61
C ASN A 362 -13.22 -10.97 -14.83
N LEU A 363 -14.21 -10.84 -13.95
CA LEU A 363 -15.16 -9.71 -13.96
C LEU A 363 -14.49 -8.39 -13.62
N ASP A 364 -13.39 -8.39 -12.85
CA ASP A 364 -12.55 -7.19 -12.70
C ASP A 364 -11.96 -6.74 -14.06
N ASN A 365 -11.59 -7.67 -14.94
CA ASN A 365 -11.12 -7.32 -16.29
C ASN A 365 -12.27 -6.79 -17.15
N LEU A 366 -13.44 -7.45 -17.08
CA LEU A 366 -14.62 -7.00 -17.82
C LEU A 366 -15.05 -5.61 -17.37
N SER A 367 -15.02 -5.31 -16.06
CA SER A 367 -15.40 -4.01 -15.54
C SER A 367 -14.50 -2.89 -16.06
N VAL A 368 -13.18 -3.12 -16.14
CA VAL A 368 -12.25 -2.17 -16.77
C VAL A 368 -12.55 -1.99 -18.26
N ILE A 369 -12.87 -3.08 -18.99
CA ILE A 369 -13.28 -3.00 -20.41
C ILE A 369 -14.57 -2.17 -20.58
N VAL A 370 -15.58 -2.39 -19.72
CA VAL A 370 -16.85 -1.65 -19.75
C VAL A 370 -16.62 -0.18 -19.41
N SER A 371 -15.88 0.10 -18.33
CA SER A 371 -15.51 1.46 -17.94
C SER A 371 -14.77 2.18 -19.07
N HIS A 372 -13.77 1.55 -19.69
CA HIS A 372 -13.04 2.15 -20.80
C HIS A 372 -13.95 2.46 -22.00
N SER A 373 -14.81 1.52 -22.40
CA SER A 373 -15.76 1.75 -23.51
C SER A 373 -16.69 2.92 -23.21
N ARG A 374 -17.14 3.04 -21.96
CA ARG A 374 -18.02 4.12 -21.52
C ARG A 374 -17.29 5.47 -21.47
N THR A 375 -16.09 5.51 -20.92
CA THR A 375 -15.25 6.71 -20.90
C THR A 375 -14.89 7.16 -22.32
N GLU A 376 -14.68 6.25 -23.27
CA GLU A 376 -14.50 6.58 -24.70
C GLU A 376 -15.74 7.29 -25.27
N ASP A 377 -16.94 6.77 -25.01
CA ASP A 377 -18.20 7.36 -25.47
C ASP A 377 -18.45 8.73 -24.83
N MET A 378 -18.17 8.88 -23.53
CA MET A 378 -18.29 10.15 -22.82
C MET A 378 -17.28 11.20 -23.31
N ASN A 379 -16.04 10.79 -23.56
CA ASN A 379 -15.01 11.64 -24.16
C ASN A 379 -15.43 12.13 -25.55
N ARG A 380 -15.99 11.25 -26.38
CA ARG A 380 -16.54 11.63 -27.69
C ARG A 380 -17.67 12.64 -27.53
N LYS A 381 -18.65 12.37 -26.66
CA LYS A 381 -19.76 13.30 -26.38
C LYS A 381 -19.25 14.67 -25.90
N ALA A 382 -18.25 14.69 -25.02
CA ALA A 382 -17.64 15.93 -24.54
C ALA A 382 -17.03 16.77 -25.67
N ILE A 383 -16.42 16.14 -26.68
CA ILE A 383 -15.91 16.84 -27.88
C ILE A 383 -17.06 17.47 -28.69
N PHE A 384 -18.16 16.74 -28.89
CA PHE A 384 -19.36 17.27 -29.56
C PHE A 384 -19.90 18.50 -28.80
N ASP A 385 -20.07 18.38 -27.48
CA ASP A 385 -20.57 19.47 -26.62
C ASP A 385 -19.63 20.69 -26.65
N GLN A 386 -18.31 20.47 -26.59
CA GLN A 386 -17.29 21.54 -26.69
C GLN A 386 -17.35 22.27 -28.03
N LEU A 387 -17.63 21.55 -29.11
CA LEU A 387 -17.80 22.11 -30.45
C LEU A 387 -19.23 22.60 -30.70
N GLY A 388 -20.11 22.61 -29.71
CA GLY A 388 -21.51 23.04 -29.86
C GLY A 388 -22.30 22.22 -30.88
N MET A 389 -21.86 20.99 -31.17
CA MET A 389 -22.49 20.07 -32.10
C MET A 389 -23.34 19.06 -31.33
N LYS A 390 -24.46 18.63 -31.91
CA LYS A 390 -25.20 17.48 -31.40
C LYS A 390 -24.77 16.23 -32.14
N MET A 391 -24.55 15.15 -31.40
CA MET A 391 -24.34 13.83 -32.00
C MET A 391 -25.59 13.40 -32.76
N GLN A 392 -25.43 12.80 -33.94
CA GLN A 392 -26.57 12.29 -34.71
C GLN A 392 -27.23 11.13 -33.95
N SER A 393 -28.56 11.02 -34.01
CA SER A 393 -29.30 9.98 -33.27
C SER A 393 -28.80 8.57 -33.57
N CYS A 394 -28.53 8.25 -34.84
CA CYS A 394 -28.01 6.92 -35.23
C CYS A 394 -26.61 6.62 -34.65
N GLN A 395 -25.74 7.63 -34.55
CA GLN A 395 -24.43 7.49 -33.90
C GLN A 395 -24.61 7.30 -32.39
N SER A 396 -25.45 8.14 -31.77
CA SER A 396 -25.75 8.07 -30.34
C SER A 396 -26.36 6.71 -29.96
N GLU A 397 -27.27 6.18 -30.77
CA GLU A 397 -27.91 4.87 -30.57
C GLU A 397 -26.87 3.75 -30.65
N LYS A 398 -26.03 3.74 -31.69
CA LYS A 398 -24.98 2.72 -31.87
C LYS A 398 -24.02 2.65 -30.68
N TYR A 399 -23.62 3.79 -30.14
CA TYR A 399 -22.72 3.85 -28.98
C TYR A 399 -23.45 3.43 -27.69
N THR A 400 -24.65 3.97 -27.47
CA THR A 400 -25.49 3.59 -26.33
C THR A 400 -25.78 2.09 -26.31
N GLU A 401 -26.05 1.48 -27.47
CA GLU A 401 -26.34 0.05 -27.59
C GLU A 401 -25.12 -0.80 -27.21
N LYS A 402 -23.93 -0.48 -27.74
CA LYS A 402 -22.69 -1.19 -27.41
C LYS A 402 -22.39 -1.10 -25.92
N GLY A 403 -22.42 0.11 -25.35
CA GLY A 403 -22.17 0.34 -23.93
C GLY A 403 -23.20 -0.37 -23.05
N SER A 404 -24.48 -0.25 -23.38
CA SER A 404 -25.58 -0.91 -22.64
C SER A 404 -25.47 -2.43 -22.67
N ARG A 405 -25.07 -3.03 -23.80
CA ARG A 405 -24.88 -4.49 -23.91
C ARG A 405 -23.74 -4.99 -23.01
N LEU A 406 -22.61 -4.27 -23.00
CA LEU A 406 -21.47 -4.62 -22.14
C LEU A 406 -21.83 -4.43 -20.65
N PHE A 407 -22.46 -3.32 -20.31
CA PHE A 407 -22.96 -3.02 -18.97
C PHE A 407 -23.94 -4.10 -18.48
N TYR A 408 -24.94 -4.44 -19.30
CA TYR A 408 -25.91 -5.48 -18.98
C TYR A 408 -25.24 -6.85 -18.77
N ARG A 409 -24.29 -7.23 -19.64
CA ARG A 409 -23.53 -8.47 -19.48
C ARG A 409 -22.77 -8.49 -18.15
N LEU A 410 -22.05 -7.41 -17.83
CA LEU A 410 -21.29 -7.31 -16.59
C LEU A 410 -22.20 -7.49 -15.36
N HIS A 411 -23.33 -6.77 -15.30
CA HIS A 411 -24.28 -6.89 -14.19
C HIS A 411 -24.92 -8.27 -14.09
N LEU A 412 -25.26 -8.88 -15.24
CA LEU A 412 -25.79 -10.23 -15.26
C LEU A 412 -24.77 -11.24 -14.71
N GLU A 413 -23.51 -11.15 -15.12
CA GLU A 413 -22.46 -12.04 -14.63
C GLU A 413 -22.15 -11.81 -13.13
N TYR A 414 -22.14 -10.55 -12.65
CA TYR A 414 -22.06 -10.26 -11.21
C TYR A 414 -23.21 -10.88 -10.43
N ALA A 415 -24.44 -10.73 -10.90
CA ALA A 415 -25.62 -11.29 -10.24
C ALA A 415 -25.57 -12.83 -10.22
N GLN A 416 -25.11 -13.47 -11.28
CA GLN A 416 -24.95 -14.93 -11.34
C GLN A 416 -23.92 -15.44 -10.32
N VAL A 417 -22.74 -14.81 -10.27
CA VAL A 417 -21.68 -15.19 -9.32
C VAL A 417 -22.09 -14.87 -7.88
N GLY A 418 -22.71 -13.72 -7.64
CA GLY A 418 -23.22 -13.33 -6.32
C GLY A 418 -24.31 -14.26 -5.81
N LYS A 419 -25.26 -14.65 -6.67
CA LYS A 419 -26.29 -15.64 -6.34
C LYS A 419 -25.67 -16.99 -5.97
N PHE A 420 -24.74 -17.49 -6.77
CA PHE A 420 -24.02 -18.73 -6.46
C PHE A 420 -23.30 -18.62 -5.10
N ALA A 421 -22.60 -17.51 -4.87
CA ALA A 421 -21.85 -17.29 -3.64
C ALA A 421 -22.76 -17.26 -2.41
N PHE A 422 -23.91 -16.60 -2.50
CA PHE A 422 -24.90 -16.54 -1.44
C PHE A 422 -25.53 -17.93 -1.17
N GLU A 423 -25.98 -18.64 -2.20
CA GLU A 423 -26.60 -19.97 -2.08
C GLU A 423 -25.65 -21.04 -1.53
N LYS A 424 -24.35 -20.88 -1.75
CA LYS A 424 -23.30 -21.80 -1.27
C LYS A 424 -22.63 -21.34 0.01
N SER A 425 -23.05 -20.21 0.59
CA SER A 425 -22.41 -19.59 1.75
C SER A 425 -20.91 -19.31 1.54
N GLU A 426 -20.51 -19.02 0.30
CA GLU A 426 -19.14 -18.65 -0.07
C GLU A 426 -18.93 -17.15 0.15
N PHE A 427 -18.90 -16.73 1.42
CA PHE A 427 -18.92 -15.31 1.80
C PHE A 427 -17.75 -14.49 1.25
N VAL A 428 -16.58 -15.11 1.06
CA VAL A 428 -15.44 -14.41 0.45
C VAL A 428 -15.67 -14.16 -1.04
N LEU A 429 -16.27 -15.12 -1.75
CA LEU A 429 -16.65 -14.92 -3.14
C LEU A 429 -17.72 -13.84 -3.27
N LEU A 430 -18.69 -13.84 -2.35
CA LEU A 430 -19.73 -12.81 -2.27
C LEU A 430 -19.11 -11.43 -2.04
N ALA A 431 -18.16 -11.30 -1.12
CA ALA A 431 -17.45 -10.04 -0.91
C ALA A 431 -16.62 -9.63 -2.13
N ALA A 432 -15.90 -10.56 -2.77
CA ALA A 432 -15.10 -10.27 -3.95
C ALA A 432 -15.96 -9.69 -5.09
N VAL A 433 -17.09 -10.34 -5.39
CA VAL A 433 -17.99 -9.90 -6.46
C VAL A 433 -18.71 -8.58 -6.10
N THR A 434 -19.09 -8.38 -4.84
CA THR A 434 -19.70 -7.13 -4.37
C THR A 434 -18.70 -5.98 -4.42
N ILE A 435 -17.46 -6.17 -3.95
CA ILE A 435 -16.39 -5.16 -4.04
C ILE A 435 -16.12 -4.78 -5.50
N SER A 436 -16.01 -5.77 -6.38
CA SER A 436 -15.77 -5.54 -7.82
C SER A 436 -16.91 -4.73 -8.45
N SER A 437 -18.16 -5.10 -8.16
CA SER A 437 -19.35 -4.38 -8.61
C SER A 437 -19.40 -2.93 -8.08
N LEU A 438 -19.12 -2.72 -6.78
CA LEU A 438 -19.14 -1.38 -6.18
C LEU A 438 -17.99 -0.50 -6.69
N LYS A 439 -16.79 -1.04 -6.92
CA LYS A 439 -15.71 -0.30 -7.58
C LYS A 439 -16.12 0.20 -8.95
N PHE A 440 -16.74 -0.67 -9.75
CA PHE A 440 -17.27 -0.28 -11.05
C PHE A 440 -18.32 0.84 -10.93
N TRP A 441 -19.18 0.81 -9.91
CA TRP A 441 -20.14 1.90 -9.65
C TRP A 441 -19.46 3.20 -9.21
N VAL A 442 -18.43 3.14 -8.38
CA VAL A 442 -17.65 4.34 -8.03
C VAL A 442 -17.00 4.93 -9.28
N ASP A 443 -16.39 4.11 -10.14
CA ASP A 443 -15.84 4.56 -11.43
C ASP A 443 -16.92 5.14 -12.36
N PHE A 444 -18.14 4.58 -12.29
CA PHE A 444 -19.30 5.09 -13.01
C PHE A 444 -19.66 6.51 -12.57
N GLU A 445 -19.75 6.75 -11.26
CA GLU A 445 -20.04 8.05 -10.69
C GLU A 445 -18.91 9.06 -10.89
N MET A 446 -17.64 8.63 -10.80
CA MET A 446 -16.48 9.49 -11.12
C MET A 446 -16.59 10.10 -12.51
N ASP A 447 -16.95 9.28 -13.49
CA ASP A 447 -17.17 9.73 -14.85
C ASP A 447 -18.37 10.68 -14.95
N ILE A 448 -19.46 10.47 -14.21
CA ILE A 448 -20.58 11.42 -14.16
C ILE A 448 -20.10 12.77 -13.61
N ILE A 449 -19.27 12.78 -12.57
CA ILE A 449 -18.69 14.01 -12.01
C ILE A 449 -17.81 14.72 -13.05
N ILE A 450 -16.98 13.95 -13.79
CA ILE A 450 -16.05 14.47 -14.80
C ILE A 450 -16.82 15.04 -16.01
N PHE A 451 -17.74 14.28 -16.58
CA PHE A 451 -18.40 14.59 -17.86
C PHE A 451 -19.74 15.32 -17.72
N GLY A 452 -20.35 15.29 -16.53
CA GLY A 452 -21.61 15.93 -16.21
C GLY A 452 -22.81 14.98 -16.16
N ASP A 453 -23.90 15.46 -15.57
CA ASP A 453 -25.12 14.72 -15.23
C ASP A 453 -26.26 14.85 -16.26
N LYS A 454 -26.00 15.51 -17.40
CA LYS A 454 -27.03 15.79 -18.41
C LYS A 454 -27.66 14.52 -18.97
N GLY A 455 -28.96 14.36 -18.72
CA GLY A 455 -29.77 13.24 -19.21
C GLY A 455 -29.89 12.07 -18.23
N ILE A 456 -29.36 12.21 -17.02
CA ILE A 456 -29.48 11.23 -15.94
C ILE A 456 -30.80 11.45 -15.18
N SER A 457 -31.51 10.37 -14.88
CA SER A 457 -32.71 10.44 -14.02
C SER A 457 -32.29 10.53 -12.56
N MET A 458 -32.56 11.67 -11.92
CA MET A 458 -32.22 11.90 -10.51
C MET A 458 -32.89 10.90 -9.56
N GLU A 459 -34.16 10.55 -9.83
CA GLU A 459 -34.89 9.58 -9.02
C GLU A 459 -34.27 8.19 -9.12
N LYS A 460 -33.95 7.75 -10.34
CA LYS A 460 -33.30 6.46 -10.59
C LYS A 460 -31.92 6.41 -9.91
N THR A 461 -31.13 7.46 -10.07
CA THR A 461 -29.78 7.58 -9.48
C THR A 461 -29.84 7.51 -7.96
N ARG A 462 -30.79 8.22 -7.34
CA ARG A 462 -30.99 8.16 -5.89
C ARG A 462 -31.30 6.73 -5.40
N LEU A 463 -32.18 6.02 -6.11
CA LEU A 463 -32.51 4.63 -5.78
C LEU A 463 -31.29 3.71 -5.94
N GLU A 464 -30.58 3.81 -7.06
CA GLU A 464 -29.39 2.99 -7.33
C GLU A 464 -28.29 3.25 -6.29
N LEU A 465 -27.97 4.50 -5.98
CA LEU A 465 -26.97 4.83 -4.95
C LEU A 465 -27.37 4.30 -3.57
N THR A 466 -28.64 4.47 -3.18
CA THR A 466 -29.14 3.97 -1.89
C THR A 466 -28.98 2.45 -1.81
N GLU A 467 -29.44 1.72 -2.83
CA GLU A 467 -29.30 0.26 -2.90
C GLU A 467 -27.83 -0.19 -2.81
N ARG A 468 -26.92 0.50 -3.50
CA ARG A 468 -25.48 0.14 -3.47
C ARG A 468 -24.83 0.42 -2.12
N ILE A 469 -25.18 1.52 -1.47
CA ILE A 469 -24.67 1.84 -0.13
C ILE A 469 -25.20 0.81 0.88
N ASP A 470 -26.49 0.45 0.82
CA ASP A 470 -27.08 -0.60 1.66
C ASP A 470 -26.34 -1.94 1.47
N ILE A 471 -26.20 -2.40 0.22
CA ILE A 471 -25.47 -3.64 -0.09
C ILE A 471 -24.04 -3.60 0.45
N ALA A 472 -23.34 -2.47 0.32
CA ALA A 472 -21.98 -2.32 0.80
C ALA A 472 -21.89 -2.48 2.33
N LEU A 473 -22.76 -1.79 3.07
CA LEU A 473 -22.77 -1.78 4.54
C LEU A 473 -23.23 -3.12 5.13
N GLU A 474 -24.26 -3.75 4.55
CA GLU A 474 -24.73 -5.08 4.96
C GLU A 474 -23.65 -6.13 4.71
N THR A 475 -23.03 -6.11 3.53
CA THR A 475 -21.94 -7.04 3.20
C THR A 475 -20.72 -6.79 4.10
N ALA A 476 -20.39 -5.53 4.42
CA ALA A 476 -19.30 -5.20 5.33
C ALA A 476 -19.54 -5.76 6.73
N THR A 477 -20.75 -5.59 7.26
CA THR A 477 -21.15 -6.14 8.58
C THR A 477 -21.01 -7.66 8.61
N MET A 478 -21.45 -8.33 7.53
CA MET A 478 -21.27 -9.77 7.37
C MET A 478 -19.78 -10.15 7.31
N MET A 479 -18.95 -9.39 6.58
CA MET A 479 -17.51 -9.65 6.51
C MET A 479 -16.81 -9.46 7.86
N GLU A 480 -17.18 -8.45 8.65
CA GLU A 480 -16.67 -8.27 10.01
C GLU A 480 -17.01 -9.48 10.89
N HIS A 481 -18.25 -10.00 10.80
CA HIS A 481 -18.67 -11.19 11.53
C HIS A 481 -17.80 -12.42 11.21
N TYR A 482 -17.41 -12.58 9.94
CA TYR A 482 -16.52 -13.66 9.49
C TYR A 482 -15.01 -13.33 9.61
N LYS A 483 -14.64 -12.26 10.32
CA LYS A 483 -13.25 -11.81 10.49
C LYS A 483 -12.52 -11.53 9.17
N LEU A 484 -13.24 -11.12 8.12
CA LEU A 484 -12.70 -10.73 6.81
C LEU A 484 -12.46 -9.22 6.77
N PHE A 485 -11.60 -8.74 7.67
CA PHE A 485 -11.44 -7.32 7.97
C PHE A 485 -11.01 -6.48 6.75
N ARG A 486 -10.16 -7.00 5.87
CA ARG A 486 -9.74 -6.28 4.65
C ARG A 486 -10.92 -6.02 3.72
N GLN A 487 -11.77 -7.03 3.52
CA GLN A 487 -12.96 -6.93 2.66
C GLN A 487 -13.99 -5.99 3.28
N ALA A 488 -14.24 -6.11 4.58
CA ALA A 488 -15.10 -5.20 5.32
C ALA A 488 -14.62 -3.73 5.21
N TYR A 489 -13.33 -3.48 5.44
CA TYR A 489 -12.71 -2.17 5.27
C TYR A 489 -12.91 -1.61 3.85
N MET A 490 -12.63 -2.42 2.83
CA MET A 490 -12.83 -2.00 1.43
C MET A 490 -14.28 -1.67 1.11
N LEU A 491 -15.23 -2.46 1.61
CA LEU A 491 -16.67 -2.22 1.43
C LEU A 491 -17.12 -0.93 2.14
N GLN A 492 -16.62 -0.66 3.34
CA GLN A 492 -16.88 0.59 4.07
C GLN A 492 -16.30 1.81 3.34
N CYS A 493 -15.08 1.71 2.80
CA CYS A 493 -14.49 2.78 2.00
C CYS A 493 -15.29 3.05 0.72
N LEU A 494 -15.77 2.01 0.04
CA LEU A 494 -16.63 2.16 -1.15
C LEU A 494 -18.00 2.74 -0.80
N ALA A 495 -18.59 2.34 0.34
CA ALA A 495 -19.81 2.94 0.85
C ALA A 495 -19.62 4.43 1.15
N LEU A 496 -18.48 4.81 1.73
CA LEU A 496 -18.13 6.21 1.99
C LEU A 496 -18.04 7.01 0.67
N GLU A 497 -17.32 6.50 -0.33
CA GLU A 497 -17.20 7.17 -1.64
C GLU A 497 -18.57 7.38 -2.28
N LEU A 498 -19.44 6.36 -2.30
CA LEU A 498 -20.80 6.47 -2.86
C LEU A 498 -21.69 7.42 -2.05
N LEU A 499 -21.55 7.46 -0.72
CA LEU A 499 -22.27 8.37 0.15
C LEU A 499 -21.85 9.82 -0.08
N VAL A 500 -20.56 10.07 -0.30
CA VAL A 500 -20.02 11.37 -0.71
C VAL A 500 -20.60 11.77 -2.06
N VAL A 501 -20.66 10.87 -3.06
CA VAL A 501 -21.34 11.17 -4.33
C VAL A 501 -22.81 11.56 -4.09
N SER A 502 -23.56 10.75 -3.35
CA SER A 502 -24.99 10.97 -3.07
C SER A 502 -25.26 12.35 -2.45
N ARG A 503 -24.49 12.72 -1.42
CA ARG A 503 -24.69 13.95 -0.64
C ARG A 503 -24.04 15.15 -1.29
N ASP A 504 -22.76 15.04 -1.61
CA ASP A 504 -21.96 16.20 -1.97
C ASP A 504 -22.08 16.51 -3.45
N TRP A 505 -22.25 15.52 -4.33
CA TRP A 505 -22.47 15.79 -5.76
C TRP A 505 -23.94 16.03 -6.08
N PHE A 506 -24.83 15.10 -5.70
CA PHE A 506 -26.24 15.18 -6.07
C PHE A 506 -27.14 15.94 -5.07
N GLY A 507 -26.68 16.17 -3.83
CA GLY A 507 -27.49 16.85 -2.82
C GLY A 507 -28.64 16.00 -2.27
N PHE A 508 -28.56 14.68 -2.37
CA PHE A 508 -29.60 13.80 -1.84
C PHE A 508 -29.58 13.76 -0.31
N SER A 509 -30.77 13.68 0.28
CA SER A 509 -30.95 13.35 1.69
C SER A 509 -31.11 11.83 1.84
N ASP A 510 -30.27 11.21 2.65
CA ASP A 510 -30.31 9.79 2.96
C ASP A 510 -30.32 9.55 4.49
N LEU A 511 -30.48 8.29 4.91
CA LEU A 511 -30.58 7.90 6.32
C LEU A 511 -29.25 7.39 6.91
N PHE A 512 -28.16 7.42 6.14
CA PHE A 512 -26.89 6.83 6.56
C PHE A 512 -26.16 7.72 7.57
N ASP A 513 -25.51 7.13 8.56
CA ASP A 513 -24.70 7.88 9.53
C ASP A 513 -23.25 7.95 9.05
N LEU A 514 -22.89 9.06 8.40
CA LEU A 514 -21.53 9.30 7.88
C LEU A 514 -20.48 9.28 8.99
N GLY A 515 -20.76 9.93 10.13
CA GLY A 515 -19.82 9.99 11.24
C GLY A 515 -19.58 8.62 11.86
N LYS A 516 -20.61 7.77 11.93
CA LYS A 516 -20.45 6.37 12.35
C LYS A 516 -19.57 5.58 11.37
N LEU A 517 -19.79 5.74 10.06
CA LEU A 517 -19.01 5.04 9.02
C LEU A 517 -17.53 5.45 9.05
N GLU A 518 -17.23 6.75 9.15
CA GLU A 518 -15.85 7.26 9.25
C GLU A 518 -15.14 6.70 10.50
N ASN A 519 -15.83 6.66 11.64
CA ASN A 519 -15.28 6.07 12.87
C ASN A 519 -15.00 4.57 12.74
N GLN A 520 -15.85 3.83 12.00
CA GLN A 520 -15.61 2.41 11.71
C GLN A 520 -14.38 2.21 10.83
N ILE A 521 -14.24 3.00 9.76
CA ILE A 521 -13.06 2.99 8.87
C ILE A 521 -11.79 3.28 9.67
N GLN A 522 -11.79 4.35 10.47
CA GLN A 522 -10.62 4.75 11.27
C GLN A 522 -10.22 3.68 12.29
N ARG A 523 -11.20 2.99 12.90
CA ARG A 523 -10.95 1.85 13.79
C ARG A 523 -10.22 0.73 13.04
N MET A 524 -10.71 0.35 11.84
CA MET A 524 -10.08 -0.71 11.04
C MET A 524 -8.68 -0.33 10.56
N GLU A 525 -8.43 0.93 10.25
CA GLU A 525 -7.09 1.41 9.86
C GLU A 525 -6.09 1.26 10.99
N ASN A 526 -6.49 1.60 12.22
CA ASN A 526 -5.65 1.42 13.40
C ASN A 526 -5.39 -0.06 13.69
N GLU A 527 -6.41 -0.92 13.56
CA GLU A 527 -6.28 -2.36 13.80
C GLU A 527 -5.42 -3.07 12.74
N LEU A 528 -5.52 -2.64 11.48
CA LEU A 528 -4.79 -3.24 10.35
C LEU A 528 -3.43 -2.58 10.06
N GLU A 529 -3.09 -1.52 10.79
CA GLU A 529 -1.90 -0.68 10.56
C GLU A 529 -1.87 -0.07 9.15
N LEU A 530 -3.03 0.35 8.65
CA LEU A 530 -3.18 1.00 7.34
C LEU A 530 -2.99 2.51 7.46
N SER A 531 -2.63 3.14 6.34
CA SER A 531 -2.67 4.60 6.24
C SER A 531 -4.12 5.08 6.19
N PRO A 532 -4.41 6.30 6.72
CA PRO A 532 -5.75 6.86 6.64
C PRO A 532 -6.28 6.92 5.20
N PHE A 533 -7.53 6.50 5.02
CA PHE A 533 -8.21 6.54 3.75
C PHE A 533 -8.41 7.99 3.30
N VAL A 534 -8.09 8.26 2.03
CA VAL A 534 -8.30 9.56 1.40
C VAL A 534 -9.26 9.38 0.24
N SER A 535 -10.48 9.92 0.40
CA SER A 535 -11.53 9.88 -0.62
C SER A 535 -11.07 10.55 -1.91
N GLN A 536 -11.14 9.80 -3.01
CA GLN A 536 -10.86 10.30 -4.35
C GLN A 536 -12.04 11.10 -4.90
N ILE A 537 -13.27 10.76 -4.51
CA ILE A 537 -14.47 11.51 -4.92
C ILE A 537 -14.44 12.93 -4.37
N ASN A 538 -14.08 13.12 -3.10
CA ASN A 538 -13.97 14.45 -2.50
C ASN A 538 -12.99 15.34 -3.26
N PHE A 539 -11.81 14.80 -3.59
CA PHE A 539 -10.83 15.50 -4.41
C PHE A 539 -11.40 15.87 -5.78
N LEU A 540 -12.06 14.91 -6.45
CA LEU A 540 -12.64 15.11 -7.77
C LEU A 540 -13.77 16.15 -7.79
N ILE A 541 -14.67 16.12 -6.81
CA ILE A 541 -15.77 17.10 -6.65
C ILE A 541 -15.19 18.49 -6.39
N ALA A 542 -14.23 18.61 -5.46
CA ALA A 542 -13.59 19.89 -5.15
C ALA A 542 -12.90 20.48 -6.39
N GLN A 543 -12.19 19.64 -7.13
CA GLN A 543 -11.54 20.04 -8.37
C GLN A 543 -12.55 20.48 -9.43
N LYS A 544 -13.63 19.73 -9.64
CA LYS A 544 -14.70 20.09 -10.58
C LYS A 544 -15.36 21.42 -10.22
N ARG A 545 -15.64 21.65 -8.94
CA ARG A 545 -16.23 22.90 -8.41
C ARG A 545 -15.31 24.11 -8.52
N SER A 546 -14.00 23.92 -8.44
CA SER A 546 -13.02 24.99 -8.57
C SER A 546 -12.97 25.63 -9.97
N GLY A 547 -13.68 25.06 -10.95
CA GLY A 547 -13.61 25.53 -12.34
C GLY A 547 -12.31 25.15 -13.05
N ASN A 548 -11.37 24.48 -12.38
CA ASN A 548 -10.24 23.81 -13.03
C ASN A 548 -10.78 22.62 -13.84
N HIS A 549 -11.23 22.90 -15.06
CA HIS A 549 -11.94 21.94 -15.90
C HIS A 549 -11.05 20.74 -16.25
N HIS A 550 -11.51 19.54 -15.86
CA HIS A 550 -10.99 18.25 -16.33
C HIS A 550 -11.57 17.80 -17.68
N GLY A 551 -12.41 18.61 -18.30
CA GLY A 551 -12.67 18.41 -19.73
C GLY A 551 -11.38 18.68 -20.51
N LEU A 552 -11.21 18.08 -21.68
CA LEU A 552 -10.26 18.43 -22.75
C LEU A 552 -10.11 19.94 -23.08
N ALA A 553 -10.84 20.81 -22.38
CA ALA A 553 -10.91 22.25 -22.50
C ALA A 553 -9.63 22.89 -21.95
N GLY A 554 -8.50 22.59 -22.56
CA GLY A 554 -7.24 23.23 -22.26
C GLY A 554 -6.11 22.68 -23.10
N VAL A 555 -5.29 23.57 -23.64
CA VAL A 555 -4.13 23.20 -24.44
C VAL A 555 -3.11 22.38 -23.61
N ALA A 556 -3.12 22.56 -22.29
CA ALA A 556 -2.36 21.75 -21.33
C ALA A 556 -2.74 20.25 -21.37
N GLY A 557 -4.01 19.91 -21.64
CA GLY A 557 -4.45 18.52 -21.76
C GLY A 557 -3.89 17.84 -23.00
N ILE A 558 -3.70 18.58 -24.10
CA ILE A 558 -3.11 18.07 -25.35
C ILE A 558 -1.61 17.80 -25.18
N ALA A 559 -0.92 18.60 -24.35
CA ALA A 559 0.51 18.48 -24.12
C ALA A 559 0.94 17.13 -23.50
N SER A 560 0.06 16.47 -22.76
CA SER A 560 0.32 15.16 -22.13
C SER A 560 -0.08 13.97 -23.00
N MET A 561 -0.74 14.21 -24.16
CA MET A 561 -1.22 13.15 -25.04
C MET A 561 -0.10 12.52 -25.88
N ASN A 562 -0.11 11.20 -26.01
CA ASN A 562 0.70 10.49 -27.00
C ASN A 562 0.03 10.46 -28.39
N ASP A 563 0.71 9.89 -29.39
CA ASP A 563 0.21 9.86 -30.78
C ASP A 563 -1.11 9.10 -30.95
N PRO A 564 -1.32 7.92 -30.32
CA PRO A 564 -2.62 7.27 -30.31
C PRO A 564 -3.75 8.16 -29.76
N GLN A 565 -3.51 8.84 -28.63
CA GLN A 565 -4.50 9.74 -28.01
C GLN A 565 -4.84 10.93 -28.93
N ILE A 566 -3.83 11.57 -29.53
CA ILE A 566 -4.03 12.67 -30.49
C ILE A 566 -4.83 12.20 -31.69
N ARG A 567 -4.53 11.03 -32.23
CA ARG A 567 -5.25 10.47 -33.38
C ARG A 567 -6.71 10.24 -33.04
N THR A 568 -7.01 9.59 -31.91
CA THR A 568 -8.40 9.34 -31.48
C THR A 568 -9.16 10.64 -31.25
N TYR A 569 -8.56 11.61 -30.56
CA TYR A 569 -9.16 12.93 -30.36
C TYR A 569 -9.47 13.60 -31.70
N SER A 570 -8.51 13.59 -32.63
CA SER A 570 -8.65 14.19 -33.96
C SER A 570 -9.74 13.50 -34.80
N THR A 571 -9.84 12.17 -34.72
CA THR A 571 -10.93 11.41 -35.34
C THR A 571 -12.28 11.83 -34.78
N ASN A 572 -12.41 11.95 -33.45
CA ASN A 572 -13.66 12.39 -32.83
C ASN A 572 -14.02 13.84 -33.22
N VAL A 573 -13.05 14.73 -33.38
CA VAL A 573 -13.27 16.09 -33.90
C VAL A 573 -13.80 16.04 -35.34
N LEU A 574 -13.21 15.20 -36.20
CA LEU A 574 -13.64 15.02 -37.59
C LEU A 574 -15.08 14.48 -37.67
N GLU A 575 -15.41 13.50 -36.83
CA GLU A 575 -16.75 12.90 -36.74
C GLU A 575 -17.85 13.89 -36.39
N THR A 576 -17.52 15.00 -35.71
CA THR A 576 -18.51 16.05 -35.39
C THR A 576 -19.11 16.72 -36.61
N SER A 577 -18.49 16.57 -37.79
CA SER A 577 -18.91 17.19 -39.05
C SER A 577 -19.01 18.72 -39.00
N ARG A 578 -18.45 19.36 -37.96
CA ARG A 578 -18.35 20.83 -37.85
C ARG A 578 -17.49 21.44 -38.97
N TYR A 579 -16.57 20.64 -39.52
CA TYR A 579 -15.61 21.06 -40.54
C TYR A 579 -15.77 20.14 -41.77
N PRO A 580 -16.66 20.46 -42.72
CA PRO A 580 -17.05 19.55 -43.81
C PRO A 580 -15.89 19.11 -44.71
N ASN A 581 -14.89 19.97 -44.91
CA ASN A 581 -13.74 19.70 -45.76
C ASN A 581 -12.47 19.34 -44.96
N ALA A 582 -12.60 19.07 -43.66
CA ALA A 582 -11.46 18.76 -42.82
C ALA A 582 -10.79 17.44 -43.22
N ARG A 583 -9.46 17.42 -43.11
CA ARG A 583 -8.65 16.21 -43.23
C ARG A 583 -8.09 15.83 -41.88
N LEU A 584 -8.12 14.54 -41.55
CA LEU A 584 -7.64 14.03 -40.26
C LEU A 584 -6.18 14.43 -40.00
N GLU A 585 -5.34 14.39 -41.03
CA GLU A 585 -3.91 14.73 -40.96
C GLU A 585 -3.70 16.18 -40.52
N ASN A 586 -4.57 17.11 -40.93
CA ASN A 586 -4.45 18.53 -40.60
C ASN A 586 -4.91 18.81 -39.15
N ILE A 587 -5.87 18.05 -38.64
CA ILE A 587 -6.27 18.13 -37.22
C ILE A 587 -5.15 17.55 -36.34
N ILE A 588 -4.62 16.37 -36.71
CA ILE A 588 -3.47 15.76 -36.03
C ILE A 588 -2.28 16.74 -36.01
N HIS A 589 -2.00 17.40 -37.13
CA HIS A 589 -0.94 18.40 -37.22
C HIS A 589 -1.11 19.54 -36.22
N GLU A 590 -2.32 20.11 -36.09
CA GLU A 590 -2.61 21.14 -35.06
C GLU A 590 -2.37 20.61 -33.64
N MET A 591 -2.89 19.42 -33.33
CA MET A 591 -2.73 18.82 -31.99
C MET A 591 -1.26 18.49 -31.66
N SER A 592 -0.51 17.95 -32.63
CA SER A 592 0.91 17.67 -32.48
C SER A 592 1.72 18.94 -32.31
N ALA A 593 1.39 20.01 -33.04
CA ALA A 593 2.06 21.30 -32.89
C ALA A 593 1.83 21.91 -31.51
N PHE A 594 0.59 21.85 -31.00
CA PHE A 594 0.30 22.24 -29.62
C PHE A 594 1.10 21.41 -28.62
N ARG A 595 1.10 20.07 -28.75
CA ARG A 595 1.88 19.22 -27.87
C ARG A 595 3.36 19.60 -27.85
N THR A 596 3.98 19.72 -29.02
CA THR A 596 5.41 20.08 -29.15
C THR A 596 5.71 21.44 -28.53
N PHE A 597 4.86 22.44 -28.78
CA PHE A 597 5.03 23.78 -28.20
C PHE A 597 4.98 23.74 -26.67
N TYR A 598 3.94 23.15 -26.06
CA TYR A 598 3.80 23.16 -24.60
C TYR A 598 4.76 22.19 -23.87
N GLN A 599 5.28 21.17 -24.54
CA GLN A 599 6.34 20.32 -23.97
C GLN A 599 7.71 21.01 -23.98
N ARG A 600 7.98 21.88 -24.96
CA ARG A 600 9.28 22.56 -25.11
C ARG A 600 9.32 23.96 -24.50
N ASN A 601 8.19 24.64 -24.45
CA ASN A 601 8.09 25.98 -23.89
C ASN A 601 7.61 25.94 -22.43
N ALA A 602 8.54 26.07 -21.50
CA ALA A 602 8.23 26.19 -20.07
C ALA A 602 7.75 27.61 -19.67
N ASP A 603 7.87 28.59 -20.56
CA ASP A 603 7.61 29.99 -20.25
C ASP A 603 6.18 30.41 -20.60
N GLU A 604 5.38 30.68 -19.56
CA GLU A 604 3.98 31.10 -19.66
C GLU A 604 3.78 32.45 -20.38
N ARG A 605 4.86 33.23 -20.58
CA ARG A 605 4.84 34.49 -21.34
C ARG A 605 4.51 34.27 -22.81
N PHE A 606 4.68 33.07 -23.34
CA PHE A 606 4.37 32.78 -24.75
C PHE A 606 3.06 32.02 -24.91
N GLU A 607 2.37 32.30 -26.01
CA GLU A 607 1.21 31.54 -26.47
C GLU A 607 1.36 31.15 -27.93
N LEU A 608 0.86 29.96 -28.26
CA LEU A 608 0.75 29.50 -29.64
C LEU A 608 -0.59 29.93 -30.21
N LEU A 609 -0.55 30.70 -31.29
CA LEU A 609 -1.73 31.11 -32.05
C LEU A 609 -1.81 30.29 -33.34
N VAL A 610 -3.01 29.83 -33.66
CA VAL A 610 -3.30 29.10 -34.90
C VAL A 610 -3.94 30.05 -35.89
N MET A 611 -3.35 30.18 -37.08
CA MET A 611 -3.96 30.93 -38.18
C MET A 611 -5.01 30.07 -38.87
N LYS A 612 -6.27 30.33 -38.55
CA LYS A 612 -7.42 29.65 -39.16
C LYS A 612 -7.99 30.47 -40.33
N PRO A 613 -8.43 29.82 -41.42
CA PRO A 613 -9.12 30.52 -42.49
C PRO A 613 -10.41 31.16 -41.96
N ALA A 614 -10.78 32.32 -42.52
CA ALA A 614 -11.98 33.05 -42.09
C ALA A 614 -13.28 32.25 -42.32
N ASN A 615 -13.30 31.40 -43.35
CA ASN A 615 -14.40 30.46 -43.58
C ASN A 615 -14.19 29.18 -42.75
N PRO A 616 -15.08 28.85 -41.79
CA PRO A 616 -15.02 27.61 -41.02
C PRO A 616 -15.04 26.35 -41.88
N ASP A 617 -15.67 26.37 -43.05
CA ASP A 617 -15.73 25.21 -43.96
C ASP A 617 -14.36 24.84 -44.55
N MET A 618 -13.43 25.79 -44.54
CA MET A 618 -12.05 25.60 -44.99
C MET A 618 -11.11 25.25 -43.83
N ALA A 619 -11.58 25.28 -42.58
CA ALA A 619 -10.76 24.88 -41.45
C ALA A 619 -10.35 23.40 -41.60
N TYR A 620 -9.07 23.13 -41.39
CA TYR A 620 -8.44 21.83 -41.61
C TYR A 620 -8.52 21.27 -43.05
N ALA A 621 -8.95 22.05 -44.06
CA ALA A 621 -8.82 21.63 -45.46
C ALA A 621 -7.35 21.64 -45.93
N MET A 622 -6.54 22.52 -45.33
CA MET A 622 -5.10 22.63 -45.50
C MET A 622 -4.41 22.66 -44.12
N PRO A 623 -3.09 22.34 -44.04
CA PRO A 623 -2.33 22.48 -42.81
C PRO A 623 -2.39 23.91 -42.28
N HIS A 624 -2.58 24.05 -40.96
CA HIS A 624 -2.55 25.36 -40.31
C HIS A 624 -1.14 25.93 -40.22
N MET A 625 -1.04 27.25 -40.31
CA MET A 625 0.17 27.99 -39.93
C MET A 625 0.04 28.43 -38.47
N PHE A 626 1.17 28.46 -37.77
CA PHE A 626 1.25 28.86 -36.38
C PHE A 626 2.09 30.11 -36.21
N VAL A 627 1.79 30.85 -35.14
CA VAL A 627 2.53 32.04 -34.72
C VAL A 627 2.73 31.95 -33.21
N ILE A 628 3.96 32.15 -32.73
CA ILE A 628 4.22 32.31 -31.29
C ILE A 628 4.12 33.79 -30.95
N LYS A 629 3.29 34.13 -29.97
CA LYS A 629 3.14 35.50 -29.48
C LYS A 629 3.65 35.63 -28.06
N ASN A 630 4.44 36.65 -27.78
CA ASN A 630 4.75 37.05 -26.42
C ASN A 630 3.56 37.83 -25.85
N LYS A 631 2.91 37.32 -24.80
CA LYS A 631 1.73 37.94 -24.16
C LYS A 631 2.03 39.32 -23.59
N LYS A 632 3.26 39.57 -23.13
CA LYS A 632 3.67 40.83 -22.51
C LYS A 632 3.99 41.91 -23.54
N THR A 633 4.77 41.58 -24.58
CA THR A 633 5.23 42.57 -25.56
C THR A 633 4.33 42.65 -26.79
N GLY A 634 3.51 41.62 -27.03
CA GLY A 634 2.69 41.50 -28.24
C GLY A 634 3.45 41.07 -29.49
N ILE A 635 4.78 40.92 -29.41
CA ILE A 635 5.63 40.52 -30.54
C ILE A 635 5.28 39.09 -30.98
N GLN A 636 5.22 38.90 -32.29
CA GLN A 636 4.83 37.65 -32.96
C GLN A 636 5.95 37.13 -33.84
N SER A 637 6.10 35.80 -33.90
CA SER A 637 6.93 35.13 -34.90
C SER A 637 6.35 35.29 -36.31
N LEU A 638 7.16 34.99 -37.33
CA LEU A 638 6.62 34.77 -38.67
C LEU A 638 5.71 33.53 -38.67
N PRO A 639 4.62 33.52 -39.46
CA PRO A 639 3.80 32.34 -39.65
C PRO A 639 4.58 31.21 -40.29
N ALA A 640 4.51 30.00 -39.72
CA ALA A 640 5.04 28.80 -40.37
C ALA A 640 4.19 27.57 -40.06
N ILE A 641 4.25 26.56 -40.92
CA ILE A 641 3.58 25.27 -40.72
C ILE A 641 4.35 24.44 -39.68
N ASP A 642 5.69 24.45 -39.76
CA ASP A 642 6.56 23.68 -38.87
C ASP A 642 6.85 24.42 -37.56
N ILE A 643 6.27 23.91 -36.47
CA ILE A 643 6.44 24.47 -35.12
C ILE A 643 7.88 24.39 -34.62
N ASP A 644 8.64 23.36 -35.03
CA ASP A 644 10.03 23.19 -34.61
C ASP A 644 10.91 24.29 -35.20
N SER A 645 10.68 24.63 -36.47
CA SER A 645 11.32 25.77 -37.11
C SER A 645 11.02 27.08 -36.37
N ILE A 646 9.78 27.31 -35.93
CA ILE A 646 9.41 28.52 -35.20
C ILE A 646 10.14 28.56 -33.86
N LEU A 647 10.03 27.50 -33.06
CA LEU A 647 10.65 27.42 -31.73
C LEU A 647 12.17 27.63 -31.79
N ASN A 648 12.84 27.01 -32.77
CA ASN A 648 14.28 27.17 -32.96
C ASN A 648 14.66 28.62 -33.31
N SER A 649 13.89 29.25 -34.21
CA SER A 649 14.14 30.65 -34.60
C SER A 649 13.88 31.66 -33.47
N TYR A 650 12.93 31.35 -32.58
CA TYR A 650 12.53 32.22 -31.47
C TYR A 650 13.44 32.10 -30.26
N ALA A 651 14.00 30.90 -30.01
CA ALA A 651 14.98 30.68 -28.94
C ALA A 651 16.28 31.46 -29.20
N THR A 652 16.75 31.51 -30.44
CA THR A 652 17.96 32.26 -30.84
C THR A 652 17.84 33.79 -30.77
N GLN A 653 16.65 34.33 -30.50
CA GLN A 653 16.43 35.78 -30.36
C GLN A 653 16.33 36.25 -28.89
N GLN A 654 16.48 35.32 -27.93
CA GLN A 654 16.44 35.62 -26.49
C GLN A 654 17.81 35.65 -25.82
N ASP A 655 18.83 35.09 -26.49
CA ASP A 655 20.25 35.34 -26.21
C ASP A 655 20.70 36.61 -26.95
#